data_AF-A0A9E4X3G6-F1
#
_entry.id   AF-A0A9E4X3G6-F1
#
_cell.length_a   1.000
_cell.length_b   1.000
_cell.length_c   1.000
_cell.angle_alpha   90.00
_cell.angle_beta   90.00
_cell.angle_gamma   90.00
#
_symmetry.space_group_name_H-M   'P 1'
#
loop_
_entity.id
_entity.type
_entity.pdbx_description
1 polymer ?
#
loop_
_entity_poly.entity_id
_entity_poly.type
_entity_poly.pdbx_seq_one_letter_code
_entity_poly.pdbx_strand_id
1 'polypeptide(L)'
;MAQAELLLKNAHVVTMDDSFQIFPEGAVAIHEGEIIAVGSTQDLLSETQPAEIYDCDGKVLIPGLINSHTHAAMTMLRGLADDRQLDVWLLGYMMPVEREFVTPEFCRLGTLIACAEMIRSGITCFADMYYFEDTVAEAVAEVGMRGVLGQTVMKFPSPDAESYEDSLAATREFIQRWRGHPLIVPSVAPHAPYTCTEQILKECTELALEFDVPLHIHISETLQEVEDWRATYDMPVVPWVKKLGLFEAKVMAAHCVHIDGGEIHTLQHAGAGVSHNPSSNLKLASGFAPVTEMLERGVHVGIGTDGPASNNDLDMFEELRLASFIAKATTHDPTAAPARQVMAMATRLGAKALYLDHLTGSLEVGKRADLVLLDLNTLHSLPHFDHDPDAIYSRLVYATKSTDVTDVMVEGRWLLKDRQLQTVEPEKSLEAAAEYAKQIDAFLIEREDSVVSKLVAIGGAEQEESYEVQIKMRLPDLEALVDILESGDLDVVRSVHYREYDTYYTFDEPEQGRIRYREDEFIDESGEVYNVRYRLTLIGPAAEREFPQSVLLSRSRFIAPGTYSERFYREYFKPKHEFTIHKDRRRWLIRFQEKDFFINIDRLLEPKNEDHFVEIKTRTWSRRDAEEKAGLILELLQTLGLEGAEEVRQEYPDLVFESTS
;
A
#
# COMPACT_ATOMS: atom_id res chain seq x y z
N MET A 1 -47.02 18.45 21.62
CA MET A 1 -46.21 18.35 20.40
C MET A 1 -44.76 18.55 20.81
N ALA A 2 -43.84 17.71 20.33
CA ALA A 2 -42.41 17.93 20.51
C ALA A 2 -41.97 19.14 19.67
N GLN A 3 -41.05 19.95 20.18
CA GLN A 3 -40.45 21.03 19.38
C GLN A 3 -39.45 20.42 18.41
N ALA A 4 -39.51 20.81 17.14
CA ALA A 4 -38.55 20.41 16.12
C ALA A 4 -38.02 21.66 15.42
N GLU A 5 -36.74 21.65 15.01
CA GLU A 5 -36.19 22.73 14.18
C GLU A 5 -36.56 22.52 12.72
N LEU A 6 -36.49 21.27 12.26
CA LEU A 6 -36.73 20.90 10.88
C LEU A 6 -37.60 19.64 10.81
N LEU A 7 -38.60 19.65 9.95
CA LEU A 7 -39.36 18.47 9.54
C LEU A 7 -39.15 18.22 8.05
N LEU A 8 -38.49 17.12 7.72
CA LEU A 8 -38.43 16.58 6.36
C LEU A 8 -39.71 15.78 6.14
N LYS A 9 -40.61 16.19 5.25
CA LYS A 9 -41.90 15.53 5.02
C LYS A 9 -42.03 14.98 3.61
N ASN A 10 -43.00 14.09 3.40
CA ASN A 10 -43.34 13.55 2.09
C ASN A 10 -42.12 12.90 1.40
N ALA A 11 -41.35 12.13 2.17
CA ALA A 11 -40.23 11.33 1.68
C ALA A 11 -40.63 9.85 1.67
N HIS A 12 -40.03 9.07 0.78
CA HIS A 12 -39.99 7.62 0.95
C HIS A 12 -38.85 7.29 1.91
N VAL A 13 -39.14 7.20 3.20
CA VAL A 13 -38.13 7.02 4.26
C VAL A 13 -37.77 5.55 4.39
N VAL A 14 -36.50 5.23 4.20
CA VAL A 14 -35.92 3.89 4.41
C VAL A 14 -35.02 3.99 5.63
N THR A 15 -35.47 3.46 6.77
CA THR A 15 -34.82 3.74 8.07
C THR A 15 -33.48 3.06 8.26
N MET A 16 -33.31 1.86 7.67
CA MET A 16 -32.22 0.93 8.01
C MET A 16 -32.12 0.61 9.51
N ASP A 17 -33.22 0.68 10.26
CA ASP A 17 -33.30 0.17 11.63
C ASP A 17 -33.26 -1.37 11.65
N ASP A 18 -33.16 -1.99 12.83
CA ASP A 18 -33.09 -3.46 12.95
C ASP A 18 -34.32 -4.19 12.36
N SER A 19 -35.45 -3.51 12.25
CA SER A 19 -36.68 -4.01 11.63
C SER A 19 -36.84 -3.67 10.14
N PHE A 20 -35.89 -2.92 9.55
CA PHE A 20 -35.95 -2.40 8.19
C PHE A 20 -37.24 -1.65 7.88
N GLN A 21 -37.70 -0.78 8.80
CA GLN A 21 -38.93 -0.01 8.60
C GLN A 21 -38.82 0.92 7.38
N ILE A 22 -39.92 1.00 6.63
CA ILE A 22 -40.08 1.87 5.47
C ILE A 22 -41.38 2.66 5.61
N PHE A 23 -41.32 3.97 5.39
CA PHE A 23 -42.48 4.87 5.37
C PHE A 23 -42.60 5.50 3.97
N PRO A 24 -43.48 4.99 3.08
CA PRO A 24 -43.60 5.50 1.71
C PRO A 24 -43.99 6.98 1.61
N GLU A 25 -44.81 7.47 2.54
CA GLU A 25 -45.15 8.89 2.74
C GLU A 25 -44.64 9.36 4.11
N GLY A 26 -43.38 9.07 4.38
CA GLY A 26 -42.72 9.28 5.65
C GLY A 26 -42.22 10.69 5.89
N ALA A 27 -41.81 10.92 7.14
CA ALA A 27 -41.17 12.13 7.59
C ALA A 27 -40.13 11.85 8.68
N VAL A 28 -39.20 12.78 8.85
CA VAL A 28 -38.17 12.78 9.89
C VAL A 28 -38.12 14.18 10.53
N ALA A 29 -38.27 14.24 11.86
CA ALA A 29 -38.17 15.47 12.64
C ALA A 29 -36.80 15.55 13.32
N ILE A 30 -36.18 16.73 13.24
CA ILE A 30 -34.81 16.99 13.68
C ILE A 30 -34.80 18.16 14.66
N HIS A 31 -34.00 18.05 15.72
CA HIS A 31 -33.76 19.11 16.69
C HIS A 31 -32.33 19.00 17.22
N GLU A 32 -31.57 20.11 17.20
CA GLU A 32 -30.16 20.16 17.66
C GLU A 32 -29.28 19.07 17.01
N GLY A 33 -29.53 18.81 15.72
CA GLY A 33 -28.87 17.78 14.92
C GLY A 33 -29.21 16.33 15.27
N GLU A 34 -30.15 16.09 16.18
CA GLU A 34 -30.65 14.77 16.56
C GLU A 34 -31.99 14.46 15.86
N ILE A 35 -32.19 13.21 15.48
CA ILE A 35 -33.49 12.69 15.04
C ILE A 35 -34.37 12.50 16.28
N ILE A 36 -35.47 13.25 16.35
CA ILE A 36 -36.40 13.19 17.48
C ILE A 36 -37.70 12.43 17.18
N ALA A 37 -38.03 12.23 15.90
CA ALA A 37 -39.14 11.38 15.46
C ALA A 37 -38.94 10.91 14.02
N VAL A 38 -39.40 9.69 13.73
CA VAL A 38 -39.47 9.10 12.38
C VAL A 38 -40.82 8.39 12.26
N GLY A 39 -41.53 8.58 11.15
CA GLY A 39 -42.85 7.97 10.98
C GLY A 39 -43.55 8.45 9.72
N SER A 40 -44.89 8.33 9.69
CA SER A 40 -45.67 8.89 8.58
C SER A 40 -45.69 10.42 8.64
N THR A 41 -45.79 11.07 7.48
CA THR A 41 -45.92 12.53 7.39
C THR A 41 -47.12 13.04 8.18
N GLN A 42 -48.24 12.33 8.11
CA GLN A 42 -49.46 12.69 8.80
C GLN A 42 -49.27 12.67 10.32
N ASP A 43 -48.65 11.63 10.86
CA ASP A 43 -48.44 11.48 12.30
C ASP A 43 -47.50 12.57 12.81
N LEU A 44 -46.34 12.76 12.16
CA LEU A 44 -45.34 13.73 12.60
C LEU A 44 -45.84 15.18 12.52
N LEU A 45 -46.67 15.54 11.53
CA LEU A 45 -47.31 16.86 11.48
C LEU A 45 -48.28 17.11 12.66
N SER A 46 -48.83 16.05 13.25
CA SER A 46 -49.72 16.14 14.42
C SER A 46 -48.99 16.06 15.76
N GLU A 47 -47.84 15.39 15.78
CA GLU A 47 -47.05 15.11 16.98
C GLU A 47 -45.93 16.12 17.23
N THR A 48 -45.50 16.84 16.20
CA THR A 48 -44.38 17.80 16.27
C THR A 48 -44.82 19.23 15.93
N GLN A 49 -44.04 20.20 16.38
CA GLN A 49 -44.20 21.62 16.06
C GLN A 49 -42.89 22.14 15.44
N PRO A 50 -42.69 21.93 14.12
CA PRO A 50 -41.44 22.30 13.45
C PRO A 50 -41.32 23.79 13.19
N ALA A 51 -40.11 24.34 13.31
CA ALA A 51 -39.81 25.72 12.91
C ALA A 51 -39.68 25.86 11.38
N GLU A 52 -39.09 24.87 10.71
CA GLU A 52 -38.98 24.75 9.26
C GLU A 52 -39.59 23.42 8.77
N ILE A 53 -40.27 23.46 7.63
CA ILE A 53 -40.78 22.27 6.95
C ILE A 53 -40.13 22.22 5.57
N TYR A 54 -39.49 21.09 5.26
CA TYR A 54 -38.91 20.80 3.96
C TYR A 54 -39.71 19.68 3.29
N ASP A 55 -40.22 19.95 2.08
CA ASP A 55 -40.90 18.93 1.27
C ASP A 55 -39.87 18.14 0.49
N CYS A 56 -39.82 16.83 0.68
CA CYS A 56 -38.91 15.94 -0.03
C CYS A 56 -39.45 15.52 -1.40
N ASP A 57 -40.64 15.96 -1.82
CA ASP A 57 -41.23 15.71 -3.13
C ASP A 57 -41.32 14.21 -3.53
N GLY A 58 -41.52 13.33 -2.54
CA GLY A 58 -41.58 11.88 -2.74
C GLY A 58 -40.22 11.23 -3.05
N LYS A 59 -39.10 11.97 -2.93
CA LYS A 59 -37.74 11.44 -3.04
C LYS A 59 -37.46 10.45 -1.90
N VAL A 60 -36.45 9.61 -2.11
CA VAL A 60 -36.07 8.56 -1.16
C VAL A 60 -35.10 9.13 -0.12
N LEU A 61 -35.43 8.99 1.15
CA LEU A 61 -34.61 9.44 2.27
C LEU A 61 -34.00 8.22 2.97
N ILE A 62 -32.67 8.15 3.00
CA ILE A 62 -31.89 7.08 3.65
C ILE A 62 -30.95 7.69 4.70
N PRO A 63 -30.41 6.89 5.65
CA PRO A 63 -29.23 7.29 6.39
C PRO A 63 -28.10 7.59 5.42
N GLY A 64 -27.20 8.49 5.80
CA GLY A 64 -26.03 8.75 5.00
C GLY A 64 -25.12 7.53 4.86
N LEU A 65 -24.48 7.43 3.70
CA LEU A 65 -23.58 6.32 3.41
C LEU A 65 -22.29 6.45 4.24
N ILE A 66 -21.78 5.31 4.67
CA ILE A 66 -20.58 5.21 5.49
C ILE A 66 -19.50 4.51 4.68
N ASN A 67 -18.45 5.25 4.34
CA ASN A 67 -17.26 4.72 3.71
C ASN A 67 -16.32 4.20 4.79
N SER A 68 -16.26 2.88 4.99
CA SER A 68 -15.54 2.29 6.13
C SER A 68 -14.01 2.26 5.97
N HIS A 69 -13.46 2.70 4.84
CA HIS A 69 -12.02 2.80 4.63
C HIS A 69 -11.67 3.62 3.37
N THR A 70 -10.80 4.62 3.52
CA THR A 70 -10.22 5.40 2.42
C THR A 70 -8.85 6.00 2.80
N HIS A 71 -8.22 6.64 1.81
CA HIS A 71 -7.07 7.53 1.93
C HIS A 71 -7.40 8.85 1.21
N ALA A 72 -8.10 9.75 1.90
CA ALA A 72 -8.80 10.89 1.31
C ALA A 72 -7.87 11.83 0.53
N ALA A 73 -6.69 12.12 1.08
CA ALA A 73 -5.71 12.99 0.45
C ALA A 73 -5.11 12.40 -0.84
N MET A 74 -5.21 11.08 -1.07
CA MET A 74 -4.76 10.46 -2.33
C MET A 74 -5.63 10.83 -3.53
N THR A 75 -6.70 11.61 -3.36
CA THR A 75 -7.38 12.30 -4.49
C THR A 75 -6.41 13.12 -5.34
N MET A 76 -5.33 13.61 -4.74
CA MET A 76 -4.21 14.30 -5.41
C MET A 76 -3.33 13.37 -6.26
N LEU A 77 -3.44 12.05 -6.07
CA LEU A 77 -2.66 11.00 -6.74
C LEU A 77 -3.52 10.14 -7.68
N ARG A 78 -4.76 10.56 -7.95
CA ARG A 78 -5.72 9.81 -8.76
C ARG A 78 -5.16 9.51 -10.15
N GLY A 79 -5.13 8.22 -10.52
CA GLY A 79 -4.71 7.77 -11.86
C GLY A 79 -3.21 7.93 -12.14
N LEU A 80 -2.39 8.11 -11.11
CA LEU A 80 -0.96 8.37 -11.29
C LEU A 80 -0.18 7.17 -11.87
N ALA A 81 -0.47 5.96 -11.40
CA ALA A 81 0.26 4.75 -11.80
C ALA A 81 -0.66 3.53 -11.78
N ASP A 82 -1.45 3.32 -12.83
CA ASP A 82 -2.37 2.18 -12.92
C ASP A 82 -1.70 0.90 -13.50
N ASP A 83 -2.41 -0.23 -13.39
CA ASP A 83 -2.07 -1.53 -13.98
C ASP A 83 -0.73 -2.14 -13.53
N ARG A 84 -0.42 -2.04 -12.22
CA ARG A 84 0.79 -2.59 -11.58
C ARG A 84 0.44 -3.48 -10.39
N GLN A 85 1.34 -4.39 -10.04
CA GLN A 85 1.24 -5.16 -8.79
C GLN A 85 1.31 -4.22 -7.58
N LEU A 86 0.64 -4.57 -6.47
CA LEU A 86 0.58 -3.74 -5.26
C LEU A 86 1.96 -3.32 -4.74
N ASP A 87 2.93 -4.23 -4.68
CA ASP A 87 4.28 -3.93 -4.21
C ASP A 87 5.01 -2.94 -5.14
N VAL A 88 4.93 -3.13 -6.45
CA VAL A 88 5.52 -2.22 -7.45
C VAL A 88 4.82 -0.86 -7.43
N TRP A 89 3.50 -0.84 -7.32
CA TRP A 89 2.68 0.37 -7.23
C TRP A 89 3.02 1.18 -5.97
N LEU A 90 2.96 0.54 -4.81
CA LEU A 90 3.17 1.17 -3.51
C LEU A 90 4.61 1.62 -3.33
N LEU A 91 5.57 0.71 -3.46
CA LEU A 91 6.98 0.97 -3.14
C LEU A 91 7.70 1.70 -4.28
N GLY A 92 7.30 1.43 -5.53
CA GLY A 92 7.93 2.00 -6.71
C GLY A 92 7.37 3.36 -7.11
N TYR A 93 6.09 3.65 -6.85
CA TYR A 93 5.45 4.89 -7.31
C TYR A 93 4.84 5.71 -6.17
N MET A 94 3.94 5.13 -5.38
CA MET A 94 3.22 5.89 -4.34
C MET A 94 4.16 6.45 -3.27
N MET A 95 4.85 5.58 -2.51
CA MET A 95 5.71 6.03 -1.40
C MET A 95 6.81 7.03 -1.81
N PRO A 96 7.49 6.90 -2.97
CA PRO A 96 8.44 7.91 -3.41
C PRO A 96 7.79 9.27 -3.70
N VAL A 97 6.59 9.28 -4.30
CA VAL A 97 5.84 10.51 -4.57
C VAL A 97 5.33 11.11 -3.27
N GLU A 98 4.80 10.28 -2.37
CA GLU A 98 4.34 10.72 -1.05
C GLU A 98 5.48 11.37 -0.26
N ARG A 99 6.66 10.74 -0.22
CA ARG A 99 7.83 11.28 0.49
C ARG A 99 8.26 12.66 -0.03
N GLU A 100 8.14 12.90 -1.34
CA GLU A 100 8.57 14.15 -1.96
C GLU A 100 7.50 15.25 -1.86
N PHE A 101 6.22 14.91 -2.01
CA PHE A 101 5.15 15.90 -2.24
C PHE A 101 4.12 16.02 -1.11
N VAL A 102 3.99 15.01 -0.24
CA VAL A 102 2.99 15.05 0.82
C VAL A 102 3.44 16.01 1.92
N THR A 103 2.64 17.06 2.09
CA THR A 103 2.78 18.12 3.07
C THR A 103 1.42 18.38 3.71
N PRO A 104 1.32 19.17 4.80
CA PRO A 104 0.02 19.59 5.33
C PRO A 104 -0.87 20.25 4.26
N GLU A 105 -0.30 21.07 3.38
CA GLU A 105 -1.06 21.71 2.29
C GLU A 105 -1.60 20.66 1.30
N PHE A 106 -0.78 19.69 0.90
CA PHE A 106 -1.20 18.59 0.04
C PHE A 106 -2.37 17.81 0.65
N CYS A 107 -2.26 17.41 1.93
CA CYS A 107 -3.30 16.69 2.65
C CYS A 107 -4.59 17.52 2.75
N ARG A 108 -4.47 18.83 3.04
CA ARG A 108 -5.64 19.73 3.10
C ARG A 108 -6.35 19.81 1.75
N LEU A 109 -5.61 20.05 0.66
CA LEU A 109 -6.17 20.18 -0.69
C LEU A 109 -6.87 18.90 -1.12
N GLY A 110 -6.20 17.76 -0.96
CA GLY A 110 -6.77 16.45 -1.29
C GLY A 110 -8.01 16.13 -0.44
N THR A 111 -7.97 16.39 0.86
CA THR A 111 -9.12 16.17 1.75
C THR A 111 -10.32 17.03 1.35
N LEU A 112 -10.13 18.30 0.98
CA LEU A 112 -11.23 19.14 0.50
C LEU A 112 -11.85 18.62 -0.80
N ILE A 113 -11.03 18.10 -1.72
CA ILE A 113 -11.51 17.46 -2.95
C ILE A 113 -12.30 16.19 -2.61
N ALA A 114 -11.75 15.35 -1.74
CA ALA A 114 -12.38 14.11 -1.29
C ALA A 114 -13.73 14.38 -0.63
N CYS A 115 -13.80 15.31 0.34
CA CYS A 115 -15.04 15.69 1.00
C CYS A 115 -16.09 16.19 -0.01
N ALA A 116 -15.70 17.02 -0.98
CA ALA A 116 -16.63 17.50 -2.01
C ALA A 116 -17.19 16.36 -2.89
N GLU A 117 -16.36 15.39 -3.26
CA GLU A 117 -16.78 14.20 -4.01
C GLU A 117 -17.67 13.28 -3.18
N MET A 118 -17.25 12.96 -1.95
CA MET A 118 -17.97 12.11 -1.01
C MET A 118 -19.36 12.69 -0.67
N ILE A 119 -19.47 14.00 -0.43
CA ILE A 119 -20.76 14.67 -0.21
C ILE A 119 -21.66 14.54 -1.44
N ARG A 120 -21.11 14.66 -2.66
CA ARG A 120 -21.89 14.49 -3.89
C ARG A 120 -22.33 13.05 -4.12
N SER A 121 -21.62 12.06 -3.59
CA SER A 121 -21.97 10.64 -3.68
C SER A 121 -22.82 10.13 -2.51
N GLY A 122 -23.25 11.01 -1.59
CA GLY A 122 -24.14 10.65 -0.48
C GLY A 122 -23.42 10.08 0.75
N ILE A 123 -22.11 10.28 0.86
CA ILE A 123 -21.33 9.86 2.02
C ILE A 123 -21.41 10.95 3.08
N THR A 124 -21.74 10.55 4.31
CA THR A 124 -21.82 11.46 5.49
C THR A 124 -20.72 11.17 6.51
N CYS A 125 -20.20 9.94 6.51
CA CYS A 125 -19.15 9.48 7.39
C CYS A 125 -18.11 8.67 6.61
N PHE A 126 -16.84 8.86 6.91
CA PHE A 126 -15.78 8.02 6.36
C PHE A 126 -14.71 7.67 7.40
N ALA A 127 -13.98 6.57 7.18
CA ALA A 127 -12.78 6.25 7.94
C ALA A 127 -11.54 6.46 7.08
N ASP A 128 -10.65 7.34 7.53
CA ASP A 128 -9.39 7.66 6.86
C ASP A 128 -8.22 7.03 7.60
N MET A 129 -7.15 6.76 6.86
CA MET A 129 -5.83 6.57 7.46
C MET A 129 -4.75 7.11 6.52
N TYR A 130 -4.12 8.20 6.91
CA TYR A 130 -3.10 8.85 6.10
C TYR A 130 -2.07 9.57 7.00
N TYR A 131 -1.38 10.55 6.41
CA TYR A 131 -0.41 11.41 7.05
C TYR A 131 -1.01 12.79 7.36
N PHE A 132 -0.43 13.50 8.33
CA PHE A 132 -0.86 14.83 8.77
C PHE A 132 -2.35 14.85 9.16
N GLU A 133 -2.82 13.85 9.92
CA GLU A 133 -4.26 13.69 10.24
C GLU A 133 -4.84 14.86 11.04
N ASP A 134 -4.02 15.64 11.74
CA ASP A 134 -4.48 16.89 12.35
C ASP A 134 -5.03 17.86 11.29
N THR A 135 -4.34 17.96 10.14
CA THR A 135 -4.74 18.82 9.02
C THR A 135 -5.94 18.24 8.28
N VAL A 136 -6.00 16.92 8.12
CA VAL A 136 -7.17 16.22 7.57
C VAL A 136 -8.39 16.50 8.45
N ALA A 137 -8.28 16.33 9.76
CA ALA A 137 -9.35 16.58 10.72
C ALA A 137 -9.82 18.05 10.73
N GLU A 138 -8.91 19.02 10.62
CA GLU A 138 -9.26 20.43 10.45
C GLU A 138 -10.14 20.64 9.20
N ALA A 139 -9.74 20.10 8.06
CA ALA A 139 -10.50 20.21 6.81
C ALA A 139 -11.86 19.51 6.90
N VAL A 140 -11.91 18.30 7.45
CA VAL A 140 -13.15 17.52 7.63
C VAL A 140 -14.15 18.27 8.53
N ALA A 141 -13.67 18.79 9.67
CA ALA A 141 -14.50 19.55 10.60
C ALA A 141 -14.96 20.90 10.01
N GLU A 142 -14.11 21.58 9.24
CA GLU A 142 -14.46 22.82 8.51
C GLU A 142 -15.60 22.57 7.52
N VAL A 143 -15.49 21.50 6.71
CA VAL A 143 -16.53 21.11 5.75
C VAL A 143 -17.80 20.64 6.47
N GLY A 144 -17.66 20.01 7.64
CA GLY A 144 -18.77 19.53 8.47
C GLY A 144 -19.13 18.07 8.25
N MET A 145 -18.21 17.26 7.71
CA MET A 145 -18.38 15.81 7.58
C MET A 145 -17.99 15.08 8.87
N ARG A 146 -18.48 13.84 9.04
CA ARG A 146 -18.06 12.95 10.13
C ARG A 146 -16.88 12.09 9.67
N GLY A 147 -15.88 11.92 10.53
CA GLY A 147 -14.67 11.15 10.20
C GLY A 147 -14.17 10.31 11.36
N VAL A 148 -13.79 9.06 11.09
CA VAL A 148 -12.88 8.27 11.94
C VAL A 148 -11.50 8.37 11.32
N LEU A 149 -10.64 9.19 11.90
CA LEU A 149 -9.40 9.63 11.25
C LEU A 149 -8.19 9.00 11.95
N GLY A 150 -7.36 8.27 11.21
CA GLY A 150 -6.34 7.39 11.75
C GLY A 150 -4.91 7.85 11.45
N GLN A 151 -4.18 8.35 12.46
CA GLN A 151 -2.80 8.77 12.26
C GLN A 151 -1.90 7.56 12.00
N THR A 152 -1.28 7.54 10.82
CA THR A 152 -0.48 6.40 10.35
C THR A 152 0.78 6.21 11.18
N VAL A 153 1.08 4.94 11.51
CA VAL A 153 2.33 4.51 12.15
C VAL A 153 2.93 3.35 11.36
N MET A 154 4.23 3.42 11.05
CA MET A 154 4.95 2.35 10.34
C MET A 154 6.45 2.37 10.65
N LYS A 155 7.18 1.31 10.25
CA LYS A 155 8.61 1.16 10.53
C LYS A 155 9.54 2.03 9.67
N PHE A 156 9.01 2.63 8.61
CA PHE A 156 9.75 3.48 7.69
C PHE A 156 9.47 4.97 7.98
N PRO A 157 10.40 5.88 7.68
CA PRO A 157 10.11 7.31 7.73
C PRO A 157 8.91 7.65 6.83
N SER A 158 7.98 8.43 7.36
CA SER A 158 6.78 8.95 6.67
C SER A 158 6.92 10.45 6.42
N PRO A 159 6.06 11.06 5.57
CA PRO A 159 6.09 12.50 5.30
C PRO A 159 5.98 13.39 6.55
N ASP A 160 5.34 12.89 7.61
CA ASP A 160 5.06 13.60 8.86
C ASP A 160 5.86 13.11 10.08
N ALA A 161 6.71 12.09 9.92
CA ALA A 161 7.53 11.54 11.00
C ALA A 161 8.82 10.88 10.49
N GLU A 162 9.96 11.21 11.10
CA GLU A 162 11.27 10.61 10.74
C GLU A 162 11.44 9.19 11.30
N SER A 163 10.73 8.87 12.39
CA SER A 163 10.78 7.59 13.10
C SER A 163 9.39 7.14 13.54
N TYR A 164 9.23 5.86 13.88
CA TYR A 164 7.94 5.35 14.35
C TYR A 164 7.58 5.91 15.74
N GLU A 165 8.58 6.24 16.55
CA GLU A 165 8.39 6.91 17.84
C GLU A 165 7.81 8.32 17.66
N ASP A 166 8.28 9.05 16.65
CA ASP A 166 7.72 10.36 16.28
C ASP A 166 6.28 10.19 15.77
N SER A 167 5.99 9.15 14.97
CA SER A 167 4.63 8.84 14.54
C SER A 167 3.71 8.57 15.75
N LEU A 168 4.14 7.76 16.72
CA LEU A 168 3.37 7.47 17.93
C LEU A 168 3.13 8.72 18.79
N ALA A 169 4.14 9.61 18.88
CA ALA A 169 3.99 10.89 19.57
C ALA A 169 2.96 11.79 18.85
N ALA A 170 3.03 11.89 17.53
CA ALA A 170 2.06 12.63 16.72
C ALA A 170 0.64 12.03 16.85
N THR A 171 0.49 10.70 16.83
CA THR A 171 -0.80 10.03 17.06
C THR A 171 -1.37 10.38 18.43
N ARG A 172 -0.55 10.40 19.48
CA ARG A 172 -0.98 10.78 20.83
C ARG A 172 -1.45 12.23 20.88
N GLU A 173 -0.71 13.17 20.30
CA GLU A 173 -1.08 14.58 20.23
C GLU A 173 -2.39 14.78 19.47
N PHE A 174 -2.53 14.11 18.32
CA PHE A 174 -3.74 14.09 17.51
C PHE A 174 -4.96 13.60 18.30
N ILE A 175 -4.84 12.45 18.98
CA ILE A 175 -5.92 11.93 19.85
C ILE A 175 -6.29 12.94 20.94
N GLN A 176 -5.30 13.52 21.63
CA GLN A 176 -5.55 14.48 22.71
C GLN A 176 -6.29 15.73 22.22
N ARG A 177 -6.01 16.18 21.00
CA ARG A 177 -6.64 17.36 20.41
C ARG A 177 -8.06 17.12 19.96
N TRP A 178 -8.34 15.99 19.31
CA TRP A 178 -9.62 15.74 18.65
C TRP A 178 -10.61 14.92 19.47
N ARG A 179 -10.17 14.27 20.55
CA ARG A 179 -11.07 13.50 21.42
C ARG A 179 -12.19 14.39 21.96
N GLY A 180 -13.42 13.96 21.74
CA GLY A 180 -14.64 14.67 22.17
C GLY A 180 -15.15 15.71 21.17
N HIS A 181 -14.51 15.85 20.00
CA HIS A 181 -15.08 16.64 18.91
C HIS A 181 -16.38 15.97 18.39
N PRO A 182 -17.45 16.72 18.07
CA PRO A 182 -18.74 16.13 17.67
C PRO A 182 -18.71 15.38 16.34
N LEU A 183 -17.75 15.69 15.46
CA LEU A 183 -17.64 15.11 14.13
C LEU A 183 -16.41 14.21 13.92
N ILE A 184 -15.36 14.35 14.75
CA ILE A 184 -14.07 13.69 14.53
C ILE A 184 -13.85 12.67 15.64
N VAL A 185 -13.61 11.43 15.24
CA VAL A 185 -13.16 10.35 16.12
C VAL A 185 -11.71 10.04 15.75
N PRO A 186 -10.73 10.43 16.58
CA PRO A 186 -9.34 10.09 16.31
C PRO A 186 -9.12 8.58 16.51
N SER A 187 -8.24 7.99 15.70
CA SER A 187 -7.86 6.58 15.70
C SER A 187 -6.34 6.44 15.62
N VAL A 188 -5.82 5.33 16.11
CA VAL A 188 -4.43 4.90 15.83
C VAL A 188 -4.45 4.10 14.52
N ALA A 189 -3.50 4.29 13.61
CA ALA A 189 -3.49 3.55 12.34
C ALA A 189 -2.13 2.89 12.02
N PRO A 190 -1.75 1.78 12.68
CA PRO A 190 -0.63 1.00 12.18
C PRO A 190 -0.93 0.52 10.74
N HIS A 191 -0.06 0.82 9.79
CA HIS A 191 -0.37 0.63 8.36
C HIS A 191 -0.78 -0.81 8.02
N ALA A 192 0.12 -1.78 8.19
CA ALA A 192 -0.13 -3.19 7.90
C ALA A 192 0.86 -4.08 8.66
N PRO A 193 0.58 -5.39 8.85
CA PRO A 193 1.51 -6.33 9.46
C PRO A 193 2.90 -6.32 8.83
N TYR A 194 3.01 -6.25 7.49
CA TYR A 194 4.29 -6.28 6.79
C TYR A 194 5.11 -4.97 6.89
N THR A 195 4.48 -3.84 7.26
CA THR A 195 5.16 -2.55 7.49
C THR A 195 5.34 -2.21 8.96
N CYS A 196 4.81 -3.01 9.88
CA CYS A 196 4.90 -2.79 11.32
C CYS A 196 5.60 -3.96 12.02
N THR A 197 6.55 -3.66 12.91
CA THR A 197 7.18 -4.71 13.73
C THR A 197 6.24 -5.16 14.85
N GLU A 198 6.54 -6.29 15.51
CA GLU A 198 5.79 -6.72 16.70
C GLU A 198 5.71 -5.63 17.78
N GLN A 199 6.78 -4.84 17.92
CA GLN A 199 6.84 -3.75 18.89
C GLN A 199 5.90 -2.62 18.50
N ILE A 200 5.93 -2.18 17.23
CA ILE A 200 5.04 -1.12 16.74
C ILE A 200 3.57 -1.51 16.95
N LEU A 201 3.18 -2.74 16.60
CA LEU A 201 1.80 -3.20 16.78
C LEU A 201 1.36 -3.21 18.24
N LYS A 202 2.23 -3.63 19.17
CA LYS A 202 1.95 -3.59 20.61
C LYS A 202 1.80 -2.16 21.12
N GLU A 203 2.72 -1.27 20.78
CA GLU A 203 2.69 0.13 21.23
C GLU A 203 1.47 0.88 20.66
N CYS A 204 1.10 0.64 19.38
CA CYS A 204 -0.13 1.16 18.81
C CYS A 204 -1.38 0.64 19.55
N THR A 205 -1.40 -0.65 19.91
CA THR A 205 -2.50 -1.25 20.66
C THR A 205 -2.61 -0.64 22.06
N GLU A 206 -1.49 -0.51 22.77
CA GLU A 206 -1.42 0.11 24.09
C GLU A 206 -1.91 1.56 24.06
N LEU A 207 -1.54 2.33 23.03
CA LEU A 207 -2.01 3.70 22.83
C LEU A 207 -3.52 3.76 22.57
N ALA A 208 -4.06 2.88 21.73
CA ALA A 208 -5.49 2.79 21.47
C ALA A 208 -6.28 2.46 22.75
N LEU A 209 -5.77 1.52 23.56
CA LEU A 209 -6.34 1.16 24.86
C LEU A 209 -6.27 2.30 25.89
N GLU A 210 -5.16 3.04 25.94
CA GLU A 210 -4.97 4.17 26.87
C GLU A 210 -6.06 5.23 26.69
N PHE A 211 -6.39 5.55 25.44
CA PHE A 211 -7.38 6.59 25.12
C PHE A 211 -8.78 6.05 24.83
N ASP A 212 -8.97 4.73 24.78
CA ASP A 212 -10.21 4.06 24.36
C ASP A 212 -10.69 4.51 22.96
N VAL A 213 -9.76 4.56 22.01
CA VAL A 213 -10.00 4.95 20.62
C VAL A 213 -9.90 3.74 19.67
N PRO A 214 -10.50 3.81 18.46
CA PRO A 214 -10.32 2.77 17.45
C PRO A 214 -8.87 2.59 17.01
N LEU A 215 -8.59 1.43 16.43
CA LEU A 215 -7.34 1.10 15.73
C LEU A 215 -7.67 0.64 14.30
N HIS A 216 -7.13 1.31 13.29
CA HIS A 216 -7.37 1.05 11.87
C HIS A 216 -6.14 0.39 11.22
N ILE A 217 -6.29 -0.75 10.53
CA ILE A 217 -5.16 -1.48 9.94
C ILE A 217 -5.57 -2.31 8.73
N HIS A 218 -4.71 -2.42 7.71
CA HIS A 218 -4.87 -3.38 6.61
C HIS A 218 -4.47 -4.78 7.06
N ILE A 219 -5.29 -5.79 6.79
CA ILE A 219 -5.02 -7.19 7.19
C ILE A 219 -5.32 -8.14 6.03
N SER A 220 -4.36 -9.03 5.71
CA SER A 220 -4.54 -10.14 4.77
C SER A 220 -5.10 -9.69 3.43
N GLU A 221 -4.53 -8.62 2.88
CA GLU A 221 -5.00 -8.01 1.65
C GLU A 221 -4.61 -8.85 0.43
N THR A 222 -3.36 -9.31 0.37
CA THR A 222 -2.84 -10.06 -0.78
C THR A 222 -2.48 -11.50 -0.43
N LEU A 223 -2.49 -12.37 -1.44
CA LEU A 223 -2.08 -13.77 -1.25
C LEU A 223 -0.61 -13.84 -0.85
N GLN A 224 0.23 -12.99 -1.44
CA GLN A 224 1.66 -12.91 -1.15
C GLN A 224 1.90 -12.56 0.32
N GLU A 225 1.19 -11.58 0.88
CA GLU A 225 1.28 -11.24 2.32
C GLU A 225 1.06 -12.47 3.20
N VAL A 226 0.00 -13.24 2.92
CA VAL A 226 -0.37 -14.42 3.72
C VAL A 226 0.64 -15.56 3.53
N GLU A 227 1.13 -15.79 2.32
CA GLU A 227 2.15 -16.81 2.04
C GLU A 227 3.48 -16.46 2.72
N ASP A 228 3.91 -15.20 2.66
CA ASP A 228 5.11 -14.71 3.33
C ASP A 228 5.00 -14.84 4.84
N TRP A 229 3.81 -14.55 5.40
CA TRP A 229 3.56 -14.71 6.83
C TRP A 229 3.65 -16.16 7.28
N ARG A 230 3.06 -17.08 6.51
CA ARG A 230 3.14 -18.52 6.78
C ARG A 230 4.57 -19.02 6.66
N ALA A 231 5.33 -18.58 5.67
CA ALA A 231 6.73 -18.95 5.51
C ALA A 231 7.63 -18.44 6.66
N THR A 232 7.36 -17.23 7.15
CA THR A 232 8.20 -16.58 8.17
C THR A 232 7.83 -16.99 9.60
N TYR A 233 6.54 -17.09 9.91
CA TYR A 233 6.04 -17.27 11.29
C TYR A 233 5.31 -18.59 11.53
N ASP A 234 5.16 -19.44 10.50
CA ASP A 234 4.36 -20.68 10.55
C ASP A 234 2.92 -20.43 11.06
N MET A 235 2.37 -19.26 10.73
CA MET A 235 1.10 -18.79 11.26
C MET A 235 0.39 -17.87 10.27
N PRO A 236 -0.96 -17.93 10.15
CA PRO A 236 -1.71 -16.92 9.41
C PRO A 236 -1.61 -15.53 10.07
N VAL A 237 -1.98 -14.49 9.33
CA VAL A 237 -1.84 -13.09 9.77
C VAL A 237 -2.78 -12.77 10.94
N VAL A 238 -4.06 -13.14 10.87
CA VAL A 238 -5.05 -12.81 11.92
C VAL A 238 -4.69 -13.44 13.28
N PRO A 239 -4.33 -14.75 13.36
CA PRO A 239 -3.88 -15.35 14.61
C PRO A 239 -2.57 -14.75 15.13
N TRP A 240 -1.68 -14.31 14.23
CA TRP A 240 -0.44 -13.66 14.61
C TRP A 240 -0.69 -12.30 15.27
N VAL A 241 -1.48 -11.41 14.65
CA VAL A 241 -1.82 -10.11 15.29
C VAL A 241 -2.64 -10.30 16.58
N LYS A 242 -3.50 -11.33 16.64
CA LYS A 242 -4.19 -11.71 17.88
C LYS A 242 -3.21 -12.06 19.00
N LYS A 243 -2.18 -12.85 18.70
CA LYS A 243 -1.15 -13.24 19.69
C LYS A 243 -0.39 -12.04 20.22
N LEU A 244 -0.29 -10.96 19.45
CA LEU A 244 0.33 -9.70 19.87
C LEU A 244 -0.59 -8.80 20.70
N GLY A 245 -1.86 -9.18 20.88
CA GLY A 245 -2.83 -8.40 21.65
C GLY A 245 -3.63 -7.38 20.83
N LEU A 246 -3.47 -7.31 19.50
CA LEU A 246 -4.09 -6.28 18.65
C LEU A 246 -5.61 -6.15 18.89
N PHE A 247 -6.29 -7.29 19.03
CA PHE A 247 -7.74 -7.37 19.23
C PHE A 247 -8.20 -7.11 20.68
N GLU A 248 -7.30 -6.69 21.58
CA GLU A 248 -7.69 -6.10 22.86
C GLU A 248 -8.28 -4.69 22.65
N ALA A 249 -7.86 -3.99 21.58
CA ALA A 249 -8.42 -2.72 21.15
C ALA A 249 -9.64 -2.89 20.21
N LYS A 250 -10.34 -1.77 19.95
CA LYS A 250 -11.44 -1.69 18.97
C LYS A 250 -10.87 -1.65 17.55
N VAL A 251 -10.70 -2.81 16.92
CA VAL A 251 -10.01 -2.92 15.61
C VAL A 251 -10.98 -2.79 14.43
N MET A 252 -10.58 -1.94 13.47
CA MET A 252 -11.14 -1.82 12.13
C MET A 252 -10.12 -2.42 11.15
N ALA A 253 -10.46 -3.57 10.57
CA ALA A 253 -9.59 -4.33 9.68
C ALA A 253 -9.99 -4.11 8.21
N ALA A 254 -9.15 -3.44 7.44
CA ALA A 254 -9.38 -3.21 6.02
C ALA A 254 -9.02 -4.46 5.18
N HIS A 255 -9.75 -4.63 4.07
CA HIS A 255 -9.62 -5.70 3.07
C HIS A 255 -10.06 -7.09 3.54
N CYS A 256 -9.28 -7.74 4.40
CA CYS A 256 -9.54 -9.11 4.87
C CYS A 256 -9.85 -10.09 3.72
N VAL A 257 -9.03 -10.05 2.67
CA VAL A 257 -9.28 -10.79 1.42
C VAL A 257 -8.94 -12.27 1.58
N HIS A 258 -7.75 -12.56 2.12
CA HIS A 258 -7.21 -13.90 2.26
C HIS A 258 -7.27 -14.38 3.70
N ILE A 259 -8.48 -14.66 4.18
CA ILE A 259 -8.72 -15.19 5.52
C ILE A 259 -9.52 -16.49 5.47
N ASP A 260 -9.21 -17.42 6.37
CA ASP A 260 -9.97 -18.68 6.52
C ASP A 260 -11.09 -18.59 7.57
N GLY A 261 -11.92 -19.64 7.66
CA GLY A 261 -13.04 -19.68 8.62
C GLY A 261 -12.64 -19.57 10.10
N GLY A 262 -11.41 -19.95 10.46
CA GLY A 262 -10.87 -19.78 11.81
C GLY A 262 -10.45 -18.35 12.11
N GLU A 263 -9.91 -17.66 11.10
CA GLU A 263 -9.61 -16.23 11.13
C GLU A 263 -10.89 -15.39 11.20
N ILE A 264 -11.91 -15.73 10.39
CA ILE A 264 -13.23 -15.09 10.46
C ILE A 264 -13.85 -15.24 11.85
N HIS A 265 -13.77 -16.44 12.45
CA HIS A 265 -14.25 -16.65 13.81
C HIS A 265 -13.47 -15.81 14.84
N THR A 266 -12.17 -15.62 14.64
CA THR A 266 -11.35 -14.75 15.50
C THR A 266 -11.81 -13.30 15.43
N LEU A 267 -12.02 -12.75 14.22
CA LEU A 267 -12.52 -11.39 14.02
C LEU A 267 -13.91 -11.21 14.66
N GLN A 268 -14.81 -12.18 14.46
CA GLN A 268 -16.14 -12.20 15.08
C GLN A 268 -16.06 -12.17 16.61
N HIS A 269 -15.24 -13.03 17.22
CA HIS A 269 -15.12 -13.11 18.67
C HIS A 269 -14.51 -11.86 19.28
N ALA A 270 -13.58 -11.21 18.56
CA ALA A 270 -13.01 -9.93 18.95
C ALA A 270 -13.99 -8.76 18.83
N GLY A 271 -15.08 -8.91 18.06
CA GLY A 271 -15.95 -7.80 17.70
C GLY A 271 -15.25 -6.78 16.79
N ALA A 272 -14.28 -7.23 15.99
CA ALA A 272 -13.59 -6.40 15.01
C ALA A 272 -14.54 -5.98 13.88
N GLY A 273 -14.43 -4.73 13.43
CA GLY A 273 -15.03 -4.26 12.19
C GLY A 273 -14.19 -4.67 10.99
N VAL A 274 -14.83 -5.00 9.87
CA VAL A 274 -14.15 -5.28 8.59
C VAL A 274 -14.61 -4.28 7.54
N SER A 275 -13.69 -3.66 6.80
CA SER A 275 -14.00 -2.88 5.60
C SER A 275 -13.77 -3.71 4.35
N HIS A 276 -14.85 -4.03 3.62
CA HIS A 276 -14.75 -4.65 2.30
C HIS A 276 -14.54 -3.56 1.24
N ASN A 277 -13.42 -3.63 0.51
CA ASN A 277 -13.02 -2.63 -0.48
C ASN A 277 -13.05 -3.22 -1.91
N PRO A 278 -14.23 -3.43 -2.52
CA PRO A 278 -14.35 -4.26 -3.71
C PRO A 278 -13.61 -3.73 -4.95
N SER A 279 -13.72 -2.45 -5.29
CA SER A 279 -13.01 -1.90 -6.47
C SER A 279 -11.50 -2.01 -6.33
N SER A 280 -10.96 -1.62 -5.17
CA SER A 280 -9.52 -1.72 -4.89
C SER A 280 -9.02 -3.16 -4.97
N ASN A 281 -9.70 -4.09 -4.30
CA ASN A 281 -9.33 -5.49 -4.33
C ASN A 281 -9.34 -6.10 -5.74
N LEU A 282 -10.28 -5.68 -6.59
CA LEU A 282 -10.32 -6.08 -7.99
C LEU A 282 -9.22 -5.43 -8.83
N LYS A 283 -9.02 -4.12 -8.69
CA LYS A 283 -8.07 -3.33 -9.48
C LYS A 283 -6.62 -3.72 -9.22
N LEU A 284 -6.27 -3.98 -7.96
CA LEU A 284 -4.95 -4.45 -7.55
C LEU A 284 -4.76 -5.96 -7.72
N ALA A 285 -5.80 -6.67 -8.17
CA ALA A 285 -5.85 -8.14 -8.21
C ALA A 285 -5.52 -8.79 -6.86
N SER A 286 -5.83 -8.11 -5.75
CA SER A 286 -5.63 -8.59 -4.39
C SER A 286 -6.44 -9.87 -4.17
N GLY A 287 -7.70 -9.91 -4.64
CA GLY A 287 -8.53 -11.12 -4.62
C GLY A 287 -9.98 -10.86 -4.21
N PHE A 288 -10.64 -11.87 -3.64
CA PHE A 288 -12.04 -11.80 -3.24
C PHE A 288 -12.21 -12.09 -1.74
N ALA A 289 -12.58 -11.07 -0.97
CA ALA A 289 -12.88 -11.26 0.45
C ALA A 289 -14.12 -12.16 0.65
N PRO A 290 -14.11 -13.09 1.62
CA PRO A 290 -15.22 -14.02 1.89
C PRO A 290 -16.39 -13.33 2.63
N VAL A 291 -16.92 -12.25 2.07
CA VAL A 291 -17.94 -11.37 2.67
C VAL A 291 -19.20 -12.14 3.07
N THR A 292 -19.69 -13.05 2.23
CA THR A 292 -20.88 -13.85 2.56
C THR A 292 -20.69 -14.67 3.83
N GLU A 293 -19.54 -15.35 3.97
CA GLU A 293 -19.23 -16.14 5.17
C GLU A 293 -19.04 -15.23 6.40
N MET A 294 -18.39 -14.08 6.24
CA MET A 294 -18.23 -13.10 7.32
C MET A 294 -19.59 -12.63 7.85
N LEU A 295 -20.51 -12.27 6.96
CA LEU A 295 -21.86 -11.81 7.30
C LEU A 295 -22.69 -12.92 7.96
N GLU A 296 -22.65 -14.15 7.44
CA GLU A 296 -23.35 -15.31 8.02
C GLU A 296 -22.86 -15.64 9.44
N ARG A 297 -21.58 -15.43 9.71
CA ARG A 297 -20.98 -15.61 11.04
C ARG A 297 -21.19 -14.41 11.97
N GLY A 298 -21.77 -13.31 11.49
CA GLY A 298 -22.07 -12.13 12.28
C GLY A 298 -20.89 -11.18 12.50
N VAL A 299 -19.88 -11.21 11.63
CA VAL A 299 -18.84 -10.17 11.59
C VAL A 299 -19.47 -8.85 11.15
N HIS A 300 -19.02 -7.73 11.72
CA HIS A 300 -19.47 -6.40 11.33
C HIS A 300 -18.74 -5.98 10.06
N VAL A 301 -19.37 -6.15 8.90
CA VAL A 301 -18.75 -5.82 7.60
C VAL A 301 -19.35 -4.53 7.05
N GLY A 302 -18.51 -3.51 6.89
CA GLY A 302 -18.78 -2.28 6.14
C GLY A 302 -18.27 -2.36 4.69
N ILE A 303 -18.48 -1.29 3.93
CA ILE A 303 -17.95 -1.13 2.57
C ILE A 303 -17.09 0.13 2.54
N GLY A 304 -15.88 0.00 2.00
CA GLY A 304 -14.94 1.10 1.81
C GLY A 304 -14.56 1.28 0.35
N THR A 305 -14.12 2.47 0.00
CA THR A 305 -13.64 2.77 -1.37
C THR A 305 -12.14 2.52 -1.53
N ASP A 306 -11.39 2.48 -0.43
CA ASP A 306 -9.94 2.71 -0.42
C ASP A 306 -9.60 4.12 -0.98
N GLY A 307 -8.33 4.41 -1.21
CA GLY A 307 -7.86 5.64 -1.85
C GLY A 307 -8.14 5.66 -3.36
N PRO A 308 -8.40 6.83 -3.95
CA PRO A 308 -8.67 6.97 -5.39
C PRO A 308 -7.44 6.75 -6.29
N ALA A 309 -6.30 6.33 -5.74
CA ALA A 309 -5.17 5.85 -6.51
C ALA A 309 -5.28 4.32 -6.83
N SER A 310 -6.12 3.59 -6.09
CA SER A 310 -6.40 2.15 -6.27
C SER A 310 -7.88 1.85 -6.55
N ASN A 311 -8.75 2.85 -6.71
CA ASN A 311 -10.18 2.69 -7.03
C ASN A 311 -10.56 2.93 -8.51
N ASN A 312 -10.76 4.16 -9.03
CA ASN A 312 -10.12 5.44 -8.69
C ASN A 312 -11.12 6.61 -8.40
N ASP A 313 -12.30 6.33 -7.85
CA ASP A 313 -13.24 7.34 -7.34
C ASP A 313 -13.67 7.08 -5.88
N LEU A 314 -14.53 7.94 -5.35
CA LEU A 314 -15.12 7.82 -4.02
C LEU A 314 -16.66 7.64 -4.09
N ASP A 315 -17.16 6.83 -5.04
CA ASP A 315 -18.59 6.56 -5.25
C ASP A 315 -19.06 5.27 -4.55
N MET A 316 -19.72 5.42 -3.41
CA MET A 316 -20.27 4.29 -2.65
C MET A 316 -21.40 3.52 -3.35
N PHE A 317 -22.11 4.11 -4.34
CA PHE A 317 -23.12 3.37 -5.10
C PHE A 317 -22.49 2.35 -6.05
N GLU A 318 -21.29 2.64 -6.57
CA GLU A 318 -20.52 1.67 -7.34
C GLU A 318 -19.99 0.54 -6.44
N GLU A 319 -19.43 0.89 -5.27
CA GLU A 319 -18.96 -0.11 -4.30
C GLU A 319 -20.08 -1.03 -3.78
N LEU A 320 -21.27 -0.47 -3.48
CA LEU A 320 -22.48 -1.22 -3.12
C LEU A 320 -22.82 -2.27 -4.18
N ARG A 321 -22.85 -1.85 -5.45
CA ARG A 321 -23.19 -2.73 -6.57
C ARG A 321 -22.15 -3.84 -6.74
N LEU A 322 -20.87 -3.49 -6.68
CA LEU A 322 -19.76 -4.43 -6.82
C LEU A 322 -19.74 -5.44 -5.66
N ALA A 323 -19.88 -5.00 -4.41
CA ALA A 323 -19.95 -5.90 -3.25
C ALA A 323 -21.02 -7.00 -3.45
N SER A 324 -22.22 -6.61 -3.90
CA SER A 324 -23.30 -7.56 -4.20
C SER A 324 -22.96 -8.52 -5.34
N PHE A 325 -22.39 -8.04 -6.44
CA PHE A 325 -22.12 -8.87 -7.62
C PHE A 325 -20.95 -9.81 -7.40
N ILE A 326 -19.90 -9.35 -6.72
CA ILE A 326 -18.74 -10.17 -6.35
C ILE A 326 -19.18 -11.31 -5.43
N ALA A 327 -19.99 -11.03 -4.40
CA ALA A 327 -20.49 -12.06 -3.49
C ALA A 327 -21.26 -13.16 -4.25
N LYS A 328 -22.13 -12.78 -5.21
CA LYS A 328 -22.88 -13.74 -6.04
C LYS A 328 -21.98 -14.56 -6.96
N ALA A 329 -20.99 -13.92 -7.59
CA ALA A 329 -20.08 -14.57 -8.52
C ALA A 329 -19.16 -15.58 -7.80
N THR A 330 -18.62 -15.20 -6.66
CA THR A 330 -17.64 -16.00 -5.89
C THR A 330 -18.27 -17.19 -5.18
N THR A 331 -19.51 -17.04 -4.71
CA THR A 331 -20.27 -18.14 -4.07
C THR A 331 -21.02 -19.02 -5.08
N HIS A 332 -21.10 -18.61 -6.35
CA HIS A 332 -21.97 -19.18 -7.36
C HIS A 332 -23.46 -19.23 -6.95
N ASP A 333 -23.87 -18.34 -6.05
CA ASP A 333 -25.23 -18.24 -5.53
C ASP A 333 -25.81 -16.85 -5.85
N PRO A 334 -26.82 -16.74 -6.72
CA PRO A 334 -27.44 -15.44 -7.04
C PRO A 334 -28.18 -14.81 -5.86
N THR A 335 -28.38 -15.53 -4.75
CA THR A 335 -29.03 -15.04 -3.54
C THR A 335 -28.06 -14.48 -2.49
N ALA A 336 -26.75 -14.70 -2.67
CA ALA A 336 -25.72 -14.20 -1.76
C ALA A 336 -25.67 -12.66 -1.72
N ALA A 337 -25.55 -12.08 -0.53
CA ALA A 337 -25.52 -10.62 -0.29
C ALA A 337 -26.62 -9.86 -1.06
N PRO A 338 -27.91 -10.08 -0.73
CA PRO A 338 -29.02 -9.38 -1.38
C PRO A 338 -28.96 -7.86 -1.09
N ALA A 339 -29.61 -7.06 -1.94
CA ALA A 339 -29.55 -5.60 -1.88
C ALA A 339 -29.83 -5.00 -0.48
N ARG A 340 -30.82 -5.51 0.25
CA ARG A 340 -31.13 -5.06 1.63
C ARG A 340 -29.92 -5.23 2.58
N GLN A 341 -29.22 -6.37 2.48
CA GLN A 341 -28.05 -6.64 3.30
C GLN A 341 -26.87 -5.73 2.92
N VAL A 342 -26.68 -5.51 1.62
CA VAL A 342 -25.61 -4.64 1.11
C VAL A 342 -25.84 -3.18 1.45
N MET A 343 -27.09 -2.69 1.41
CA MET A 343 -27.43 -1.37 1.97
C MET A 343 -27.14 -1.29 3.47
N ALA A 344 -27.36 -2.37 4.23
CA ALA A 344 -27.00 -2.38 5.64
C ALA A 344 -25.48 -2.28 5.85
N MET A 345 -24.67 -2.92 5.00
CA MET A 345 -23.20 -2.79 5.00
C MET A 345 -22.75 -1.33 4.81
N ALA A 346 -23.35 -0.59 3.88
CA ALA A 346 -22.99 0.82 3.66
C ALA A 346 -23.65 1.82 4.63
N THR A 347 -24.45 1.35 5.59
CA THR A 347 -25.14 2.20 6.58
C THR A 347 -24.95 1.63 7.99
N ARG A 348 -25.96 0.95 8.57
CA ARG A 348 -25.94 0.51 9.97
C ARG A 348 -24.77 -0.42 10.31
N LEU A 349 -24.45 -1.39 9.46
CA LEU A 349 -23.32 -2.31 9.69
C LEU A 349 -21.98 -1.63 9.45
N GLY A 350 -21.88 -0.67 8.52
CA GLY A 350 -20.71 0.19 8.35
C GLY A 350 -20.47 1.04 9.60
N ALA A 351 -21.52 1.65 10.16
CA ALA A 351 -21.44 2.36 11.44
C ALA A 351 -20.95 1.44 12.55
N LYS A 352 -21.45 0.19 12.58
CA LYS A 352 -21.04 -0.80 13.56
C LYS A 352 -19.59 -1.26 13.40
N ALA A 353 -19.12 -1.40 12.15
CA ALA A 353 -17.73 -1.70 11.85
C ALA A 353 -16.80 -0.57 12.31
N LEU A 354 -17.28 0.67 12.30
CA LEU A 354 -16.56 1.86 12.80
C LEU A 354 -16.83 2.19 14.29
N TYR A 355 -17.61 1.36 15.01
CA TYR A 355 -18.02 1.60 16.39
C TYR A 355 -18.87 2.88 16.61
N LEU A 356 -19.58 3.33 15.57
CA LEU A 356 -20.45 4.51 15.53
C LEU A 356 -21.95 4.17 15.41
N ASP A 357 -22.35 2.90 15.55
CA ASP A 357 -23.75 2.46 15.41
C ASP A 357 -24.68 3.02 16.49
N HIS A 358 -24.15 3.52 17.60
CA HIS A 358 -24.93 4.26 18.59
C HIS A 358 -25.25 5.69 18.15
N LEU A 359 -24.52 6.24 17.17
CA LEU A 359 -24.57 7.64 16.76
C LEU A 359 -25.24 7.84 15.41
N THR A 360 -24.96 6.96 14.42
CA THR A 360 -25.39 7.13 13.03
C THR A 360 -25.68 5.77 12.35
N GLY A 361 -25.89 5.75 11.03
CA GLY A 361 -26.09 4.56 10.20
C GLY A 361 -27.53 4.06 10.10
N SER A 362 -28.47 4.64 10.82
CA SER A 362 -29.91 4.39 10.70
C SER A 362 -30.71 5.61 11.13
N LEU A 363 -31.93 5.74 10.62
CA LEU A 363 -32.88 6.81 10.98
C LEU A 363 -33.70 6.35 12.18
N GLU A 364 -33.13 6.54 13.37
CA GLU A 364 -33.75 6.15 14.65
C GLU A 364 -33.73 7.34 15.62
N VAL A 365 -34.73 7.43 16.49
CA VAL A 365 -34.78 8.47 17.52
C VAL A 365 -33.55 8.40 18.43
N GLY A 366 -32.90 9.53 18.66
CA GLY A 366 -31.67 9.63 19.46
C GLY A 366 -30.39 9.60 18.64
N LYS A 367 -30.44 9.21 17.35
CA LYS A 367 -29.27 9.25 16.46
C LYS A 367 -29.10 10.63 15.82
N ARG A 368 -27.90 10.91 15.32
CA ARG A 368 -27.60 12.17 14.60
C ARG A 368 -28.26 12.15 13.23
N ALA A 369 -28.70 13.31 12.80
CA ALA A 369 -29.32 13.52 11.50
C ALA A 369 -28.26 13.55 10.39
N ASP A 370 -27.68 12.38 10.12
CA ASP A 370 -26.79 12.10 9.00
C ASP A 370 -27.60 11.37 7.92
N LEU A 371 -28.04 12.08 6.88
CA LEU A 371 -29.04 11.60 5.93
C LEU A 371 -28.78 12.06 4.50
N VAL A 372 -29.35 11.32 3.55
CA VAL A 372 -29.23 11.56 2.12
C VAL A 372 -30.60 11.48 1.46
N LEU A 373 -30.90 12.45 0.60
CA LEU A 373 -32.09 12.46 -0.23
C LEU A 373 -31.72 12.12 -1.69
N LEU A 374 -32.46 11.18 -2.28
CA LEU A 374 -32.22 10.61 -3.61
C LEU A 374 -33.43 10.81 -4.51
N ASP A 375 -33.21 11.35 -5.70
CA ASP A 375 -34.20 11.37 -6.77
C ASP A 375 -34.10 10.10 -7.62
N LEU A 376 -34.96 9.13 -7.32
CA LEU A 376 -35.05 7.89 -8.10
C LEU A 376 -36.08 7.96 -9.24
N ASN A 377 -36.72 9.11 -9.49
CA ASN A 377 -37.63 9.29 -10.62
C ASN A 377 -36.87 9.63 -11.92
N THR A 378 -35.79 8.88 -12.16
CA THR A 378 -34.86 9.06 -13.27
C THR A 378 -35.02 7.95 -14.31
N LEU A 379 -34.49 8.18 -15.53
CA LEU A 379 -34.62 7.26 -16.66
C LEU A 379 -34.10 5.85 -16.35
N HIS A 380 -32.97 5.75 -15.64
CA HIS A 380 -32.33 4.47 -15.30
C HIS A 380 -32.91 3.78 -14.06
N SER A 381 -33.71 4.50 -13.26
CA SER A 381 -34.29 3.99 -12.01
C SER A 381 -35.79 3.66 -12.12
N LEU A 382 -36.40 3.83 -13.30
CA LEU A 382 -37.82 3.54 -13.58
C LEU A 382 -37.99 2.44 -14.65
N PRO A 383 -39.09 1.67 -14.63
CA PRO A 383 -40.21 1.72 -13.68
C PRO A 383 -39.83 1.20 -12.28
N HIS A 384 -40.65 1.53 -11.28
CA HIS A 384 -40.59 0.90 -9.96
C HIS A 384 -41.73 -0.12 -9.80
N PHE A 385 -41.57 -1.02 -8.83
CA PHE A 385 -42.55 -2.04 -8.50
C PHE A 385 -42.72 -2.10 -6.98
N ASP A 386 -43.95 -2.31 -6.50
CA ASP A 386 -44.26 -2.31 -5.06
C ASP A 386 -44.69 -3.68 -4.52
N HIS A 387 -44.63 -4.72 -5.35
CA HIS A 387 -45.09 -6.07 -4.98
C HIS A 387 -44.16 -6.77 -3.99
N ASP A 388 -42.87 -6.39 -3.99
CA ASP A 388 -41.83 -6.94 -3.13
C ASP A 388 -41.39 -5.85 -2.14
N PRO A 389 -41.44 -6.09 -0.81
CA PRO A 389 -40.97 -5.12 0.18
C PRO A 389 -39.49 -4.72 -0.01
N ASP A 390 -38.68 -5.57 -0.66
CA ASP A 390 -37.27 -5.29 -0.94
C ASP A 390 -37.01 -4.55 -2.26
N ALA A 391 -38.06 -4.19 -3.01
CA ALA A 391 -37.94 -3.53 -4.31
C ALA A 391 -37.22 -2.17 -4.26
N ILE A 392 -37.35 -1.43 -3.15
CA ILE A 392 -36.62 -0.17 -2.98
C ILE A 392 -35.10 -0.40 -2.87
N TYR A 393 -34.67 -1.43 -2.13
CA TYR A 393 -33.25 -1.77 -2.00
C TYR A 393 -32.67 -2.21 -3.34
N SER A 394 -33.44 -2.94 -4.15
CA SER A 394 -33.03 -3.31 -5.51
C SER A 394 -32.68 -2.07 -6.34
N ARG A 395 -33.51 -1.02 -6.30
CA ARG A 395 -33.23 0.24 -7.00
C ARG A 395 -31.98 0.93 -6.43
N LEU A 396 -31.88 1.04 -5.11
CA LEU A 396 -30.76 1.67 -4.41
C LEU A 396 -29.41 1.01 -4.72
N VAL A 397 -29.34 -0.33 -4.85
CA VAL A 397 -28.07 -1.04 -5.04
C VAL A 397 -27.77 -1.32 -6.52
N TYR A 398 -28.78 -1.61 -7.34
CA TYR A 398 -28.55 -2.10 -8.71
C TYR A 398 -28.73 -1.06 -9.81
N ALA A 399 -29.35 0.08 -9.51
CA ALA A 399 -29.67 1.11 -10.52
C ALA A 399 -29.20 2.52 -10.14
N THR A 400 -29.27 2.89 -8.86
CA THR A 400 -28.91 4.24 -8.39
C THR A 400 -27.46 4.60 -8.73
N LYS A 401 -27.25 5.89 -8.99
CA LYS A 401 -25.95 6.51 -9.24
C LYS A 401 -25.73 7.64 -8.24
N SER A 402 -24.47 8.01 -7.99
CA SER A 402 -24.14 9.22 -7.20
C SER A 402 -24.87 10.48 -7.69
N THR A 403 -25.08 10.65 -9.00
CA THR A 403 -25.83 11.80 -9.56
C THR A 403 -27.31 11.87 -9.15
N ASP A 404 -27.88 10.78 -8.63
CA ASP A 404 -29.25 10.76 -8.12
C ASP A 404 -29.35 11.39 -6.72
N VAL A 405 -28.23 11.56 -6.01
CA VAL A 405 -28.15 12.31 -4.75
C VAL A 405 -28.52 13.77 -5.02
N THR A 406 -29.49 14.29 -4.27
CA THR A 406 -29.91 15.69 -4.36
C THR A 406 -29.47 16.49 -3.14
N ASP A 407 -29.58 15.90 -1.96
CA ASP A 407 -29.33 16.60 -0.70
C ASP A 407 -28.62 15.67 0.28
N VAL A 408 -27.69 16.23 1.06
CA VAL A 408 -26.91 15.52 2.07
C VAL A 408 -26.82 16.38 3.31
N MET A 409 -27.08 15.76 4.45
CA MET A 409 -27.05 16.39 5.76
C MET A 409 -26.15 15.58 6.69
N VAL A 410 -25.36 16.28 7.49
CA VAL A 410 -24.56 15.72 8.59
C VAL A 410 -24.85 16.54 9.83
N GLU A 411 -25.12 15.89 10.96
CA GLU A 411 -25.34 16.58 12.23
C GLU A 411 -26.48 17.63 12.14
N GLY A 412 -27.51 17.39 11.31
CA GLY A 412 -28.60 18.33 11.07
C GLY A 412 -28.27 19.51 10.13
N ARG A 413 -27.03 19.60 9.62
CA ARG A 413 -26.57 20.67 8.73
C ARG A 413 -26.51 20.18 7.28
N TRP A 414 -27.13 20.92 6.36
CA TRP A 414 -27.01 20.67 4.92
C TRP A 414 -25.57 20.89 4.43
N LEU A 415 -24.97 19.85 3.84
CA LEU A 415 -23.68 19.90 3.15
C LEU A 415 -23.86 19.90 1.62
N LEU A 416 -24.92 19.26 1.14
CA LEU A 416 -25.41 19.34 -0.23
C LEU A 416 -26.89 19.71 -0.20
N LYS A 417 -27.30 20.65 -1.05
CA LYS A 417 -28.72 20.99 -1.24
C LYS A 417 -28.98 21.26 -2.71
N ASP A 418 -30.01 20.61 -3.28
CA ASP A 418 -30.31 20.68 -4.71
C ASP A 418 -29.07 20.45 -5.62
N ARG A 419 -28.23 19.47 -5.24
CA ARG A 419 -26.94 19.12 -5.87
C ARG A 419 -25.87 20.21 -5.81
N GLN A 420 -26.05 21.25 -5.00
CA GLN A 420 -25.06 22.31 -4.77
C GLN A 420 -24.37 22.09 -3.42
N LEU A 421 -23.03 22.09 -3.44
CA LEU A 421 -22.22 22.03 -2.22
C LEU A 421 -22.44 23.31 -1.39
N GLN A 422 -22.61 23.15 -0.09
CA GLN A 422 -22.93 24.26 0.83
C GLN A 422 -21.74 24.73 1.66
N THR A 423 -20.74 23.87 1.85
CA THR A 423 -19.66 24.09 2.82
C THR A 423 -18.25 23.94 2.25
N VAL A 424 -18.12 23.51 0.99
CA VAL A 424 -16.83 23.35 0.30
C VAL A 424 -16.92 23.81 -1.14
N GLU A 425 -15.93 24.61 -1.55
CA GLU A 425 -15.73 25.10 -2.92
C GLU A 425 -14.43 24.48 -3.47
N PRO A 426 -14.51 23.32 -4.15
CA PRO A 426 -13.32 22.56 -4.53
C PRO A 426 -12.53 23.20 -5.67
N GLU A 427 -13.04 24.23 -6.34
CA GLU A 427 -12.44 24.83 -7.54
C GLU A 427 -10.99 25.28 -7.31
N LYS A 428 -10.73 25.97 -6.19
CA LYS A 428 -9.37 26.39 -5.83
C LYS A 428 -8.46 25.21 -5.51
N SER A 429 -9.00 24.20 -4.84
CA SER A 429 -8.24 22.99 -4.52
C SER A 429 -7.88 22.21 -5.78
N LEU A 430 -8.79 22.13 -6.75
CA LEU A 430 -8.57 21.49 -8.05
C LEU A 430 -7.54 22.24 -8.89
N GLU A 431 -7.54 23.57 -8.89
CA GLU A 431 -6.51 24.37 -9.56
C GLU A 431 -5.12 24.12 -8.96
N ALA A 432 -5.01 24.07 -7.63
CA ALA A 432 -3.76 23.74 -6.96
C ALA A 432 -3.33 22.28 -7.22
N ALA A 433 -4.27 21.33 -7.18
CA ALA A 433 -4.02 19.93 -7.49
C ALA A 433 -3.47 19.74 -8.92
N ALA A 434 -3.98 20.50 -9.89
CA ALA A 434 -3.47 20.47 -11.26
C ALA A 434 -2.02 20.96 -11.37
N GLU A 435 -1.57 21.82 -10.46
CA GLU A 435 -0.17 22.24 -10.41
C GLU A 435 0.73 21.18 -9.75
N TYR A 436 0.28 20.58 -8.65
CA TYR A 436 0.94 19.41 -8.05
C TYR A 436 1.09 18.27 -9.07
N ALA A 437 0.06 17.97 -9.85
CA ALA A 437 0.10 16.93 -10.87
C ALA A 437 1.25 17.16 -11.89
N LYS A 438 1.46 18.40 -12.35
CA LYS A 438 2.59 18.71 -13.26
C LYS A 438 3.95 18.50 -12.60
N GLN A 439 4.08 18.84 -11.32
CA GLN A 439 5.34 18.68 -10.59
C GLN A 439 5.64 17.20 -10.34
N ILE A 440 4.62 16.42 -9.97
CA ILE A 440 4.72 14.97 -9.80
C ILE A 440 5.06 14.31 -11.15
N ASP A 441 4.42 14.72 -12.24
CA ASP A 441 4.74 14.23 -13.59
C ASP A 441 6.20 14.50 -13.94
N ALA A 442 6.69 15.74 -13.73
CA ALA A 442 8.07 16.09 -14.00
C ALA A 442 9.06 15.24 -13.18
N PHE A 443 8.77 15.05 -11.89
CA PHE A 443 9.54 14.18 -10.99
C PHE A 443 9.58 12.73 -11.47
N LEU A 444 8.44 12.16 -11.85
CA LEU A 444 8.36 10.78 -12.33
C LEU A 444 9.03 10.59 -13.69
N ILE A 445 8.89 11.54 -14.62
CA ILE A 445 9.56 11.50 -15.93
C ILE A 445 11.08 11.51 -15.75
N GLU A 446 11.61 12.46 -14.98
CA GLU A 446 13.06 12.54 -14.70
C GLU A 446 13.57 11.25 -14.03
N ARG A 447 12.76 10.66 -13.16
CA ARG A 447 13.10 9.41 -12.49
C ARG A 447 13.05 8.21 -13.43
N GLU A 448 12.02 8.08 -14.27
CA GLU A 448 11.88 6.94 -15.20
C GLU A 448 13.00 6.89 -16.24
N ASP A 449 13.52 8.04 -16.65
CA ASP A 449 14.64 8.13 -17.59
C ASP A 449 16.00 7.75 -16.96
N SER A 450 16.08 7.73 -15.62
CA SER A 450 17.31 7.50 -14.86
C SER A 450 17.27 6.22 -14.02
N VAL A 451 17.97 5.19 -14.48
CA VAL A 451 18.16 3.93 -13.74
C VAL A 451 18.80 4.18 -12.36
N VAL A 452 19.70 5.16 -12.25
CA VAL A 452 20.30 5.60 -10.97
C VAL A 452 19.21 6.14 -10.05
N SER A 453 18.36 7.04 -10.53
CA SER A 453 17.30 7.67 -9.74
C SER A 453 16.28 6.63 -9.25
N LYS A 454 15.92 5.66 -10.11
CA LYS A 454 15.09 4.50 -9.73
C LYS A 454 15.75 3.66 -8.63
N LEU A 455 17.05 3.39 -8.74
CA LEU A 455 17.78 2.63 -7.73
C LEU A 455 17.84 3.36 -6.38
N VAL A 456 18.10 4.67 -6.40
CA VAL A 456 18.14 5.49 -5.18
C VAL A 456 16.77 5.51 -4.49
N ALA A 457 15.68 5.65 -5.24
CA ALA A 457 14.33 5.70 -4.70
C ALA A 457 13.94 4.45 -3.89
N ILE A 458 14.33 3.25 -4.36
CA ILE A 458 13.92 1.99 -3.72
C ILE A 458 14.94 1.44 -2.70
N GLY A 459 16.18 1.92 -2.73
CA GLY A 459 17.28 1.26 -2.01
C GLY A 459 18.33 2.18 -1.39
N GLY A 460 18.15 3.51 -1.45
CA GLY A 460 19.05 4.48 -0.80
C GLY A 460 20.51 4.36 -1.27
N ALA A 461 20.69 4.11 -2.57
CA ALA A 461 21.98 3.67 -3.10
C ALA A 461 23.14 4.62 -2.81
N GLU A 462 24.25 4.07 -2.33
CA GLU A 462 25.49 4.82 -2.12
C GLU A 462 26.34 4.81 -3.39
N GLN A 463 26.87 5.97 -3.78
CA GLN A 463 27.79 6.09 -4.90
C GLN A 463 29.22 5.74 -4.48
N GLU A 464 29.81 4.75 -5.13
CA GLU A 464 31.22 4.42 -5.01
C GLU A 464 31.91 4.59 -6.38
N GLU A 465 32.84 5.55 -6.49
CA GLU A 465 33.78 5.64 -7.61
C GLU A 465 35.12 5.00 -7.26
N SER A 466 35.39 3.80 -7.76
CA SER A 466 36.65 3.10 -7.50
C SER A 466 37.34 2.68 -8.79
N TYR A 467 38.67 2.67 -8.76
CA TYR A 467 39.49 1.98 -9.74
C TYR A 467 39.55 0.51 -9.38
N GLU A 468 39.23 -0.34 -10.35
CA GLU A 468 39.29 -1.78 -10.23
C GLU A 468 40.39 -2.29 -11.16
N VAL A 469 41.33 -3.04 -10.59
CA VAL A 469 42.36 -3.74 -11.35
C VAL A 469 42.04 -5.21 -11.29
N GLN A 470 41.96 -5.86 -12.44
CA GLN A 470 41.71 -7.29 -12.49
C GLN A 470 42.47 -7.98 -13.63
N ILE A 471 42.80 -9.25 -13.40
CA ILE A 471 43.18 -10.20 -14.43
C ILE A 471 42.35 -11.47 -14.24
N LYS A 472 41.93 -12.08 -15.33
CA LYS A 472 41.20 -13.34 -15.34
C LYS A 472 41.90 -14.32 -16.26
N MET A 473 42.08 -15.54 -15.78
CA MET A 473 42.72 -16.61 -16.53
C MET A 473 41.84 -17.85 -16.52
N ARG A 474 41.90 -18.60 -17.61
CA ARG A 474 41.26 -19.91 -17.76
C ARG A 474 42.27 -20.99 -17.40
N LEU A 475 41.88 -21.91 -16.51
CA LEU A 475 42.71 -22.99 -16.02
C LEU A 475 41.97 -24.33 -16.13
N PRO A 476 42.59 -25.34 -16.78
CA PRO A 476 42.02 -26.68 -16.88
C PRO A 476 42.21 -27.52 -15.61
N ASP A 477 43.18 -27.18 -14.74
CA ASP A 477 43.47 -27.87 -13.48
C ASP A 477 43.73 -26.85 -12.36
N LEU A 478 43.15 -27.09 -11.19
CA LEU A 478 43.19 -26.20 -10.02
C LEU A 478 44.03 -26.73 -8.86
N GLU A 479 44.43 -28.01 -8.87
CA GLU A 479 45.06 -28.66 -7.71
C GLU A 479 46.30 -27.88 -7.26
N ALA A 480 47.19 -27.55 -8.19
CA ALA A 480 48.41 -26.80 -7.90
C ALA A 480 48.17 -25.39 -7.32
N LEU A 481 47.09 -24.72 -7.74
CA LEU A 481 46.76 -23.38 -7.25
C LEU A 481 46.15 -23.43 -5.85
N VAL A 482 45.24 -24.39 -5.61
CA VAL A 482 44.61 -24.59 -4.30
C VAL A 482 45.67 -24.96 -3.27
N ASP A 483 46.60 -25.84 -3.62
CA ASP A 483 47.73 -26.22 -2.77
C ASP A 483 48.57 -25.00 -2.34
N ILE A 484 48.84 -24.06 -3.26
CA ILE A 484 49.59 -22.83 -2.94
C ILE A 484 48.78 -21.90 -2.03
N LEU A 485 47.47 -21.78 -2.25
CA LEU A 485 46.60 -20.94 -1.42
C LEU A 485 46.41 -21.51 -0.01
N GLU A 486 46.57 -22.83 0.16
CA GLU A 486 46.42 -23.55 1.42
C GLU A 486 47.77 -23.90 2.10
N SER A 487 48.90 -23.74 1.41
CA SER A 487 50.24 -24.10 1.93
C SER A 487 50.71 -23.24 3.12
N GLY A 488 50.13 -22.04 3.26
CA GLY A 488 50.55 -21.04 4.24
C GLY A 488 51.68 -20.11 3.77
N ASP A 489 52.12 -20.23 2.51
CA ASP A 489 53.16 -19.36 1.93
C ASP A 489 52.65 -17.95 1.56
N LEU A 490 51.33 -17.76 1.52
CA LEU A 490 50.65 -16.48 1.29
C LEU A 490 49.99 -15.99 2.58
N ASP A 491 50.05 -14.68 2.83
CA ASP A 491 49.32 -14.04 3.94
C ASP A 491 47.82 -13.98 3.61
N VAL A 492 47.11 -15.06 3.90
CA VAL A 492 45.66 -15.19 3.73
C VAL A 492 44.96 -14.58 4.95
N VAL A 493 44.24 -13.47 4.72
CA VAL A 493 43.45 -12.79 5.75
C VAL A 493 42.16 -13.57 6.05
N ARG A 494 41.48 -14.06 5.01
CA ARG A 494 40.29 -14.92 5.11
C ARG A 494 39.96 -15.59 3.78
N SER A 495 39.26 -16.72 3.85
CA SER A 495 38.63 -17.37 2.70
C SER A 495 37.12 -17.53 2.93
N VAL A 496 36.35 -17.56 1.84
CA VAL A 496 34.91 -17.84 1.84
C VAL A 496 34.54 -18.65 0.60
N HIS A 497 33.55 -19.55 0.73
CA HIS A 497 32.97 -20.31 -0.38
C HIS A 497 31.48 -19.97 -0.47
N TYR A 498 31.02 -19.64 -1.66
CA TYR A 498 29.61 -19.38 -1.91
C TYR A 498 29.22 -19.67 -3.36
N ARG A 499 27.94 -19.97 -3.60
CA ARG A 499 27.35 -19.93 -4.94
C ARG A 499 26.83 -18.52 -5.19
N GLU A 500 27.24 -17.94 -6.31
CA GLU A 500 26.89 -16.58 -6.74
C GLU A 500 25.90 -16.71 -7.90
N TYR A 501 24.67 -16.24 -7.70
CA TYR A 501 23.61 -16.19 -8.69
C TYR A 501 23.39 -14.73 -9.08
N ASP A 502 23.85 -14.35 -10.27
CA ASP A 502 23.67 -12.99 -10.79
C ASP A 502 22.60 -12.96 -11.89
N THR A 503 21.60 -12.11 -11.74
CA THR A 503 20.69 -11.71 -12.82
C THR A 503 21.05 -10.30 -13.27
N TYR A 504 21.33 -10.15 -14.56
CA TYR A 504 21.69 -8.87 -15.17
C TYR A 504 20.53 -8.30 -15.98
N TYR A 505 20.29 -7.01 -15.80
CA TYR A 505 19.29 -6.21 -16.48
C TYR A 505 20.00 -5.12 -17.28
N THR A 506 19.76 -5.09 -18.59
CA THR A 506 20.35 -4.09 -19.50
C THR A 506 19.27 -3.24 -20.17
N PHE A 507 19.61 -1.98 -20.47
CA PHE A 507 18.69 -0.96 -20.97
C PHE A 507 19.04 -0.53 -22.39
N ASP A 508 18.21 0.32 -23.01
CA ASP A 508 18.35 0.75 -24.41
C ASP A 508 19.64 1.54 -24.65
N GLU A 509 20.02 2.42 -23.73
CA GLU A 509 21.20 3.26 -23.86
C GLU A 509 22.38 2.69 -23.06
N PRO A 510 23.54 2.39 -23.69
CA PRO A 510 24.71 1.85 -22.99
C PRO A 510 25.21 2.74 -21.83
N GLU A 511 24.92 4.04 -21.89
CA GLU A 511 25.28 5.02 -20.86
C GLU A 511 24.49 4.83 -19.55
N GLN A 512 23.31 4.20 -19.62
CA GLN A 512 22.50 3.84 -18.45
C GLN A 512 23.13 2.69 -17.64
N GLY A 513 24.14 2.01 -18.19
CA GLY A 513 24.82 0.90 -17.54
C GLY A 513 23.96 -0.37 -17.46
N ARG A 514 24.23 -1.20 -16.45
CA ARG A 514 23.49 -2.45 -16.19
C ARG A 514 23.22 -2.63 -14.71
N ILE A 515 22.00 -3.05 -14.37
CA ILE A 515 21.68 -3.46 -13.00
C ILE A 515 22.03 -4.95 -12.86
N ARG A 516 22.66 -5.30 -11.75
CA ARG A 516 22.92 -6.68 -11.36
C ARG A 516 22.23 -6.95 -10.04
N TYR A 517 21.24 -7.83 -10.05
CA TYR A 517 20.69 -8.46 -8.86
C TYR A 517 21.53 -9.70 -8.54
N ARG A 518 22.01 -9.82 -7.31
CA ARG A 518 22.93 -10.87 -6.87
C ARG A 518 22.42 -11.55 -5.63
N GLU A 519 22.42 -12.87 -5.65
CA GLU A 519 22.26 -13.75 -4.50
C GLU A 519 23.56 -14.52 -4.25
N ASP A 520 24.12 -14.38 -3.05
CA ASP A 520 25.28 -15.15 -2.57
C ASP A 520 24.83 -16.16 -1.52
N GLU A 521 24.82 -17.46 -1.85
CA GLU A 521 24.60 -18.57 -0.92
C GLU A 521 25.94 -19.01 -0.30
N PHE A 522 26.22 -18.63 0.95
CA PHE A 522 27.44 -19.01 1.65
C PHE A 522 27.40 -20.46 2.10
N ILE A 523 28.44 -21.21 1.76
CA ILE A 523 28.53 -22.66 1.94
C ILE A 523 29.58 -22.97 3.01
N ASP A 524 29.23 -23.89 3.92
CA ASP A 524 30.16 -24.41 4.92
C ASP A 524 30.99 -25.61 4.41
N GLU A 525 31.86 -26.15 5.25
CA GLU A 525 32.72 -27.29 4.88
C GLU A 525 31.92 -28.58 4.57
N SER A 526 30.68 -28.69 5.04
CA SER A 526 29.80 -29.83 4.78
C SER A 526 29.02 -29.71 3.46
N GLY A 527 29.08 -28.53 2.82
CA GLY A 527 28.34 -28.22 1.60
C GLY A 527 26.94 -27.65 1.86
N GLU A 528 26.60 -27.33 3.10
CA GLU A 528 25.30 -26.75 3.48
C GLU A 528 25.36 -25.21 3.44
N VAL A 529 24.23 -24.60 3.06
CA VAL A 529 24.09 -23.15 2.99
C VAL A 529 23.78 -22.61 4.39
N TYR A 530 24.67 -21.78 4.94
CA TYR A 530 24.51 -21.23 6.30
C TYR A 530 24.08 -19.76 6.30
N ASN A 531 24.19 -19.06 5.18
CA ASN A 531 23.79 -17.65 5.05
C ASN A 531 23.50 -17.32 3.59
N VAL A 532 22.53 -16.44 3.34
CA VAL A 532 22.21 -15.94 2.00
C VAL A 532 22.24 -14.41 2.01
N ARG A 533 22.86 -13.80 1.00
CA ARG A 533 22.95 -12.35 0.88
C ARG A 533 22.48 -11.86 -0.48
N TYR A 534 21.53 -10.93 -0.47
CA TYR A 534 21.03 -10.26 -1.67
C TYR A 534 21.63 -8.86 -1.85
N ARG A 535 21.97 -8.49 -3.09
CA ARG A 535 22.51 -7.17 -3.43
C ARG A 535 22.07 -6.72 -4.81
N LEU A 536 21.72 -5.44 -4.92
CA LEU A 536 21.53 -4.76 -6.19
C LEU A 536 22.74 -3.87 -6.48
N THR A 537 23.25 -3.90 -7.71
CA THR A 537 24.37 -3.06 -8.13
C THR A 537 24.09 -2.46 -9.50
N LEU A 538 24.01 -1.14 -9.59
CA LEU A 538 24.12 -0.45 -10.87
C LEU A 538 25.60 -0.31 -11.24
N ILE A 539 25.96 -0.84 -12.40
CA ILE A 539 27.30 -0.81 -12.94
C ILE A 539 27.28 0.15 -14.12
N GLY A 540 27.94 1.31 -13.96
CA GLY A 540 28.07 2.29 -15.03
C GLY A 540 28.95 1.80 -16.19
N PRO A 541 28.97 2.52 -17.31
CA PRO A 541 29.77 2.17 -18.47
C PRO A 541 31.27 2.09 -18.14
N ALA A 542 31.97 1.19 -18.81
CA ALA A 542 33.41 1.00 -18.62
C ALA A 542 34.20 2.14 -19.28
N ALA A 543 35.02 2.85 -18.51
CA ALA A 543 36.13 3.63 -19.06
C ALA A 543 37.39 2.77 -18.97
N GLU A 544 37.68 2.04 -20.05
CA GLU A 544 38.81 1.11 -20.09
C GLU A 544 40.11 1.81 -20.51
N ARG A 545 41.22 1.43 -19.86
CA ARG A 545 42.57 1.76 -20.33
C ARG A 545 43.44 0.51 -20.25
N GLU A 546 43.87 0.04 -21.41
CA GLU A 546 44.65 -1.19 -21.52
C GLU A 546 46.10 -0.97 -21.09
N PHE A 547 46.60 -1.87 -20.24
CA PHE A 547 48.03 -2.09 -20.02
C PHE A 547 48.42 -3.43 -20.68
N PRO A 548 49.71 -3.66 -21.01
CA PRO A 548 50.13 -4.81 -21.81
C PRO A 548 49.74 -6.20 -21.26
N GLN A 549 49.39 -6.33 -19.97
CA GLN A 549 49.11 -7.60 -19.28
C GLN A 549 48.03 -7.51 -18.17
N SER A 550 47.28 -6.41 -18.05
CA SER A 550 46.21 -6.27 -17.05
C SER A 550 45.18 -5.23 -17.49
N VAL A 551 43.91 -5.42 -17.11
CA VAL A 551 42.85 -4.45 -17.41
C VAL A 551 42.63 -3.53 -16.22
N LEU A 552 42.84 -2.23 -16.41
CA LEU A 552 42.42 -1.19 -15.46
C LEU A 552 41.03 -0.71 -15.86
N LEU A 553 40.03 -1.02 -15.03
CA LEU A 553 38.66 -0.57 -15.22
C LEU A 553 38.36 0.58 -14.25
N SER A 554 37.87 1.69 -14.80
CA SER A 554 37.22 2.74 -14.02
C SER A 554 35.72 2.67 -14.28
N ARG A 555 34.92 2.51 -13.22
CA ARG A 555 33.44 2.48 -13.31
C ARG A 555 32.82 3.14 -12.08
N SER A 556 31.73 3.88 -12.30
CA SER A 556 30.81 4.23 -11.23
C SER A 556 30.00 3.00 -10.84
N ARG A 557 29.80 2.82 -9.53
CA ARG A 557 28.91 1.79 -9.00
C ARG A 557 28.00 2.39 -7.96
N PHE A 558 26.72 2.02 -8.04
CA PHE A 558 25.76 2.32 -7.00
C PHE A 558 25.29 1.01 -6.40
N ILE A 559 25.46 0.87 -5.09
CA ILE A 559 25.14 -0.36 -4.37
C ILE A 559 23.89 -0.11 -3.53
N ALA A 560 22.92 -1.02 -3.65
CA ALA A 560 21.73 -1.03 -2.81
C ALA A 560 21.46 -2.45 -2.29
N PRO A 561 20.75 -2.59 -1.16
CA PRO A 561 20.24 -3.88 -0.70
C PRO A 561 19.32 -4.53 -1.74
N GLY A 562 19.42 -5.85 -1.91
CA GLY A 562 18.52 -6.64 -2.76
C GLY A 562 17.27 -7.09 -2.01
N THR A 563 16.50 -6.15 -1.46
CA THR A 563 15.38 -6.44 -0.54
C THR A 563 14.11 -6.97 -1.19
N TYR A 564 13.96 -6.82 -2.50
CA TYR A 564 12.75 -7.19 -3.23
C TYR A 564 12.98 -8.41 -4.12
N SER A 565 11.88 -9.01 -4.59
CA SER A 565 11.94 -10.17 -5.48
C SER A 565 12.49 -9.79 -6.86
N GLU A 566 13.03 -10.78 -7.57
CA GLU A 566 13.49 -10.60 -8.96
C GLU A 566 12.36 -10.08 -9.88
N ARG A 567 11.14 -10.58 -9.67
CA ARG A 567 9.94 -10.12 -10.38
C ARG A 567 9.70 -8.63 -10.17
N PHE A 568 9.76 -8.15 -8.91
CA PHE A 568 9.62 -6.72 -8.60
C PHE A 568 10.64 -5.89 -9.40
N TYR A 569 11.92 -6.29 -9.39
CA TYR A 569 12.96 -5.56 -10.11
C TYR A 569 12.73 -5.56 -11.62
N ARG A 570 12.27 -6.66 -12.21
CA ARG A 570 11.94 -6.76 -13.63
C ARG A 570 10.82 -5.79 -14.02
N GLU A 571 9.73 -5.76 -13.25
CA GLU A 571 8.59 -4.87 -13.51
C GLU A 571 8.91 -3.39 -13.23
N TYR A 572 9.72 -3.14 -12.21
CA TYR A 572 10.12 -1.79 -11.82
C TYR A 572 11.11 -1.18 -12.82
N PHE A 573 12.22 -1.86 -13.10
CA PHE A 573 13.26 -1.34 -14.00
C PHE A 573 12.89 -1.45 -15.48
N LYS A 574 12.00 -2.38 -15.87
CA LYS A 574 11.62 -2.66 -17.27
C LYS A 574 12.83 -2.86 -18.19
N PRO A 575 13.72 -3.82 -17.90
CA PRO A 575 14.90 -4.03 -18.72
C PRO A 575 14.55 -4.52 -20.12
N LYS A 576 15.40 -4.17 -21.09
CA LYS A 576 15.26 -4.62 -22.49
C LYS A 576 15.71 -6.06 -22.67
N HIS A 577 16.83 -6.40 -22.02
CA HIS A 577 17.37 -7.75 -22.02
C HIS A 577 17.73 -8.16 -20.60
N GLU A 578 17.59 -9.46 -20.38
CA GLU A 578 17.90 -10.12 -19.13
C GLU A 578 18.72 -11.37 -19.42
N PHE A 579 19.75 -11.61 -18.63
CA PHE A 579 20.52 -12.84 -18.67
C PHE A 579 21.08 -13.16 -17.28
N THR A 580 21.31 -14.43 -17.02
CA THR A 580 21.79 -14.95 -15.74
C THR A 580 23.22 -15.45 -15.86
N ILE A 581 23.96 -15.33 -14.75
CA ILE A 581 25.28 -15.94 -14.58
C ILE A 581 25.32 -16.57 -13.21
N HIS A 582 25.41 -17.89 -13.17
CA HIS A 582 25.53 -18.64 -11.92
C HIS A 582 26.92 -19.22 -11.83
N LYS A 583 27.57 -19.11 -10.67
CA LYS A 583 28.90 -19.67 -10.46
C LYS A 583 29.13 -20.16 -9.04
N ASP A 584 29.97 -21.16 -8.94
CA ASP A 584 30.54 -21.65 -7.69
C ASP A 584 31.86 -20.90 -7.47
N ARG A 585 31.96 -20.13 -6.38
CA ARG A 585 33.08 -19.23 -6.12
C ARG A 585 33.76 -19.54 -4.79
N ARG A 586 35.05 -19.85 -4.85
CA ARG A 586 35.95 -19.81 -3.69
C ARG A 586 36.77 -18.54 -3.75
N ARG A 587 36.76 -17.75 -2.67
CA ARG A 587 37.38 -16.42 -2.63
C ARG A 587 38.30 -16.29 -1.44
N TRP A 588 39.54 -15.90 -1.72
CA TRP A 588 40.55 -15.56 -0.71
C TRP A 588 40.79 -14.05 -0.72
N LEU A 589 40.79 -13.45 0.46
CA LEU A 589 41.40 -12.14 0.70
C LEU A 589 42.82 -12.38 1.17
N ILE A 590 43.79 -11.94 0.38
CA ILE A 590 45.21 -12.05 0.71
C ILE A 590 45.82 -10.66 0.86
N ARG A 591 46.93 -10.58 1.59
CA ARG A 591 47.78 -9.41 1.66
C ARG A 591 49.11 -9.71 0.98
N PHE A 592 49.38 -9.02 -0.13
CA PHE A 592 50.61 -9.18 -0.88
C PHE A 592 51.34 -7.84 -0.93
N GLN A 593 52.55 -7.80 -0.38
CA GLN A 593 53.37 -6.58 -0.27
C GLN A 593 52.59 -5.38 0.32
N GLU A 594 51.96 -5.60 1.48
CA GLU A 594 51.14 -4.62 2.21
C GLU A 594 49.87 -4.15 1.49
N LYS A 595 49.51 -4.75 0.35
CA LYS A 595 48.29 -4.42 -0.39
C LYS A 595 47.34 -5.62 -0.43
N ASP A 596 46.06 -5.34 -0.26
CA ASP A 596 45.03 -6.38 -0.24
C ASP A 596 44.58 -6.74 -1.67
N PHE A 597 44.51 -8.04 -1.95
CA PHE A 597 44.00 -8.61 -3.21
C PHE A 597 42.97 -9.69 -2.93
N PHE A 598 42.01 -9.84 -3.83
CA PHE A 598 41.11 -10.97 -3.87
C PHE A 598 41.55 -11.94 -4.96
N ILE A 599 41.60 -13.22 -4.61
CA ILE A 599 41.77 -14.31 -5.56
C ILE A 599 40.46 -15.07 -5.56
N ASN A 600 39.76 -15.10 -6.70
CA ASN A 600 38.53 -15.86 -6.89
C ASN A 600 38.83 -17.05 -7.80
N ILE A 601 38.45 -18.25 -7.36
CA ILE A 601 38.37 -19.43 -8.20
C ILE A 601 36.89 -19.64 -8.50
N ASP A 602 36.53 -19.53 -9.77
CA ASP A 602 35.15 -19.58 -10.26
C ASP A 602 34.96 -20.78 -11.18
N ARG A 603 33.83 -21.48 -10.99
CA ARG A 603 33.29 -22.43 -11.97
C ARG A 603 31.92 -21.95 -12.40
N LEU A 604 31.73 -21.73 -13.71
CA LEU A 604 30.45 -21.29 -14.26
C LEU A 604 29.45 -22.46 -14.26
N LEU A 605 28.38 -22.28 -13.49
CA LEU A 605 27.24 -23.19 -13.45
C LEU A 605 26.24 -22.84 -14.57
N GLU A 606 26.08 -21.55 -14.87
CA GLU A 606 25.21 -21.04 -15.93
C GLU A 606 25.83 -19.79 -16.58
N PRO A 607 26.03 -19.78 -17.91
CA PRO A 607 25.98 -20.95 -18.79
C PRO A 607 27.04 -21.98 -18.36
N LYS A 608 26.69 -23.27 -18.45
CA LYS A 608 27.57 -24.33 -17.97
C LYS A 608 28.89 -24.33 -18.74
N ASN A 609 29.99 -24.17 -18.02
CA ASN A 609 31.35 -24.29 -18.55
C ASN A 609 32.16 -25.21 -17.63
N GLU A 610 32.84 -26.20 -18.19
CA GLU A 610 33.63 -27.16 -17.40
C GLU A 610 35.00 -26.60 -16.98
N ASP A 611 35.40 -25.48 -17.57
CA ASP A 611 36.63 -24.80 -17.24
C ASP A 611 36.53 -23.98 -15.96
N HIS A 612 37.65 -23.86 -15.28
CA HIS A 612 37.79 -23.02 -14.10
C HIS A 612 38.42 -21.70 -14.49
N PHE A 613 37.97 -20.63 -13.84
CA PHE A 613 38.46 -19.29 -14.06
C PHE A 613 39.07 -18.77 -12.76
N VAL A 614 40.25 -18.20 -12.86
CA VAL A 614 40.93 -17.57 -11.72
C VAL A 614 40.99 -16.08 -11.98
N GLU A 615 40.33 -15.32 -11.10
CA GLU A 615 40.26 -13.86 -11.14
C GLU A 615 41.04 -13.29 -9.96
N ILE A 616 42.13 -12.57 -10.25
CA ILE A 616 42.85 -11.77 -9.25
C ILE A 616 42.37 -10.33 -9.39
N LYS A 617 41.90 -9.76 -8.28
CA LYS A 617 41.15 -8.50 -8.29
C LYS A 617 41.47 -7.64 -7.08
N THR A 618 41.56 -6.33 -7.30
CA THR A 618 41.69 -5.35 -6.22
C THR A 618 40.97 -4.06 -6.57
N ARG A 619 40.61 -3.29 -5.54
CA ARG A 619 39.97 -1.98 -5.65
C ARG A 619 40.77 -0.91 -4.92
N THR A 620 40.69 0.32 -5.40
CA THR A 620 41.26 1.50 -4.75
C THR A 620 40.61 2.78 -5.25
N TRP A 621 40.68 3.83 -4.43
CA TRP A 621 40.19 5.17 -4.76
C TRP A 621 41.28 6.02 -5.44
N SER A 622 42.54 5.55 -5.45
CA SER A 622 43.67 6.26 -6.03
C SER A 622 44.10 5.63 -7.34
N ARG A 623 44.09 6.41 -8.42
CA ARG A 623 44.59 5.97 -9.72
C ARG A 623 46.04 5.49 -9.66
N ARG A 624 46.90 6.22 -8.94
CA ARG A 624 48.31 5.85 -8.79
C ARG A 624 48.45 4.51 -8.05
N ASP A 625 47.64 4.31 -7.02
CA ASP A 625 47.60 3.04 -6.29
C ASP A 625 47.12 1.90 -7.18
N ALA A 626 46.18 2.16 -8.09
CA ALA A 626 45.70 1.18 -9.06
C ALA A 626 46.81 0.77 -10.04
N GLU A 627 47.57 1.73 -10.55
CA GLU A 627 48.72 1.49 -11.44
C GLU A 627 49.81 0.67 -10.72
N GLU A 628 50.12 0.98 -9.45
CA GLU A 628 51.06 0.19 -8.64
C GLU A 628 50.54 -1.25 -8.41
N LYS A 629 49.26 -1.40 -8.03
CA LYS A 629 48.64 -2.70 -7.81
C LYS A 629 48.56 -3.55 -9.09
N ALA A 630 48.44 -2.94 -10.26
CA ALA A 630 48.50 -3.64 -11.55
C ALA A 630 49.86 -4.31 -11.78
N GLY A 631 50.96 -3.63 -11.41
CA GLY A 631 52.30 -4.24 -11.42
C GLY A 631 52.41 -5.42 -10.46
N LEU A 632 51.88 -5.27 -9.24
CA LEU A 632 51.89 -6.32 -8.22
C LEU A 632 51.09 -7.57 -8.60
N ILE A 633 50.00 -7.42 -9.38
CA ILE A 633 49.25 -8.58 -9.90
C ILE A 633 50.18 -9.46 -10.74
N LEU A 634 51.07 -8.89 -11.56
CA LEU A 634 51.99 -9.69 -12.38
C LEU A 634 52.96 -10.50 -11.54
N GLU A 635 53.52 -9.93 -10.48
CA GLU A 635 54.36 -10.65 -9.52
C GLU A 635 53.58 -11.75 -8.78
N LEU A 636 52.32 -11.47 -8.44
CA LEU A 636 51.42 -12.42 -7.81
C LEU A 636 51.10 -13.59 -8.76
N LEU A 637 50.97 -13.37 -10.07
CA LEU A 637 50.82 -14.44 -11.06
C LEU A 637 52.01 -15.40 -11.06
N GLN A 638 53.23 -14.87 -10.96
CA GLN A 638 54.43 -15.72 -10.90
C GLN A 638 54.43 -16.56 -9.63
N THR A 639 54.05 -15.94 -8.51
CA THR A 639 53.97 -16.59 -7.19
C THR A 639 52.92 -17.71 -7.19
N LEU A 640 51.81 -17.54 -7.90
CA LEU A 640 50.74 -18.52 -8.05
C LEU A 640 50.99 -19.54 -9.17
N GLY A 641 52.11 -19.43 -9.91
CA GLY A 641 52.43 -20.34 -11.01
C GLY A 641 51.56 -20.18 -12.26
N LEU A 642 50.99 -18.99 -12.49
CA LEU A 642 49.95 -18.74 -13.51
C LEU A 642 50.45 -18.07 -14.80
N GLU A 643 51.76 -17.90 -14.98
CA GLU A 643 52.36 -17.15 -16.12
C GLU A 643 52.03 -17.68 -17.52
N GLY A 644 51.61 -18.94 -17.64
CA GLY A 644 51.28 -19.60 -18.91
C GLY A 644 49.79 -19.88 -19.12
N ALA A 645 48.93 -19.42 -18.21
CA ALA A 645 47.49 -19.64 -18.31
C ALA A 645 46.86 -18.78 -19.42
N GLU A 646 45.76 -19.26 -20.01
CA GLU A 646 45.06 -18.53 -21.07
C GLU A 646 44.35 -17.30 -20.46
N GLU A 647 44.78 -16.10 -20.83
CA GLU A 647 44.19 -14.84 -20.37
C GLU A 647 42.80 -14.63 -21.01
N VAL A 648 41.81 -14.36 -20.17
CA VAL A 648 40.42 -14.08 -20.59
C VAL A 648 40.12 -12.61 -20.32
N ARG A 649 40.08 -11.81 -21.38
CA ARG A 649 39.92 -10.34 -21.27
C ARG A 649 38.49 -9.88 -21.02
N GLN A 650 37.50 -10.67 -21.43
CA GLN A 650 36.08 -10.33 -21.32
C GLN A 650 35.57 -10.53 -19.87
N GLU A 651 34.66 -9.66 -19.41
CA GLU A 651 33.93 -9.95 -18.18
C GLU A 651 32.94 -11.11 -18.40
N TYR A 652 32.49 -11.75 -17.31
CA TYR A 652 31.51 -12.84 -17.45
C TYR A 652 30.23 -12.41 -18.18
N PRO A 653 29.66 -11.21 -17.94
CA PRO A 653 28.55 -10.71 -18.73
C PRO A 653 28.83 -10.62 -20.22
N ASP A 654 30.03 -10.20 -20.59
CA ASP A 654 30.38 -9.97 -22.00
C ASP A 654 30.60 -11.31 -22.72
N LEU A 655 31.11 -12.32 -22.02
CA LEU A 655 31.21 -13.71 -22.51
C LEU A 655 29.84 -14.32 -22.83
N VAL A 656 28.81 -14.00 -22.04
CA VAL A 656 27.45 -14.53 -22.22
C VAL A 656 26.71 -13.74 -23.30
N PHE A 657 26.79 -12.40 -23.27
CA PHE A 657 26.03 -11.54 -24.19
C PHE A 657 26.41 -11.75 -25.67
N GLU A 658 27.69 -11.92 -25.98
CA GLU A 658 28.19 -12.22 -27.34
C GLU A 658 27.77 -13.61 -27.85
N SER A 659 27.43 -14.54 -26.95
CA SER A 659 26.98 -15.90 -27.33
C SER A 659 25.49 -15.98 -27.67
N THR A 660 24.72 -14.95 -27.29
CA THR A 660 23.26 -14.87 -27.43
C THR A 660 22.78 -13.79 -28.41
N SER A 661 23.70 -13.05 -29.04
CA SER A 661 23.38 -11.97 -30.00
C SER A 661 23.49 -12.36 -31.47
#